data_AF-F5YEJ8-F1
#
_entry.id   AF-F5YEJ8-F1
#
_cell.length_a   1.000
_cell.length_b   1.000
_cell.length_c   1.000
_cell.angle_alpha   90.00
_cell.angle_beta   90.00
_cell.angle_gamma   90.00
#
_symmetry.space_group_name_H-M   'P 1'
#
loop_
_entity.id
_entity.type
_entity.pdbx_description
1 polymer ?
#
loop_
_entity_poly.entity_id
_entity_poly.type
_entity_poly.pdbx_seq_one_letter_code
_entity_poly.pdbx_strand_id
1 'polypeptide(L)'
;MDCKSLKNITISKSITGIGNYAFDGCKSLKNIIIPDSITSIGHGAFDGCKSITNIIIPGSITDIEANAFSGCKSLISVFLPDCVTSIGVSAFFKCTSLVKINIPDSVKSIAAEAFALCKSLTDLTIPDRLINIGDRAFSGCISLKNITLPEGVKIGKETFFGCHQLGAVFNAGKTTIFCGPQNWYSKKPYVIPDGIITINPGSFSSWSFVSKIIHQIAYKSQVFKCRLPDSIIIPDSVTEITSGTFADSSNLKEIIIPNSITNIGDKAFSKCKSLRSIIIPDSVTSIGKGAFKGCKALKNVTIPESVVNIGEEAFFGCKLLKNAVIPDSITNNGYKAFHKTSKELSISKRNLVDEVQEQEMEVQEVEEIKSGQLLPKCHETPRVYICCAKWDVEHVSTLLTKLYWEGFNIYYTKTTDEQEIDNSQCVLAFFSNKTVKSGQAMNKLKHAVLRDPSRIIQVFLGDCTDWPDEIRDKLHDRQAIIQSLSSEQEFSGKIRDSLRKFECNIGHPRGFDVQKHDDTVELVKFTPTDFPRVIIPETFLNPPLPLTGIGVKAFMDCESVIDVTIPKGVIRIGGDNLFIGAFSGCKSLRNVNIPDSVISIGTGAFSFCEKLKNVIIPESVTSIGDSAFGYCYSLKDIVIPGIINKIDANVFSGCESLTCIIIPDNVEKIGSNAFYCCRSLTSIVILNKETAISKDTFEYCEFLTIYTSVSSKAWKYAKKHNIKHGDYKEAIEYFNKEIETHRQVSPKDSKKLLELLNALKEVQIRVYGEENEAVATTYNTIGAAYFKTGDVNTALEYAQKSLMLQRKVLDNEHIDVVNTLEDIGTVYKKMKNYKKALEFSQEAIAVREKVLGLEHPDIATPYNNIGLIYSDMGNLETALEFYQKALAIREKVLGLEHLDTAISYNNVGWTYRTMGNREKALEFYQKALVIRKKILGLDHPDTVRVFQRIADLRNLIGNTGI
;
A
#
# COMPACT_ATOMS: atom_id res chain seq x y z
N MET A 1 28.57 -26.04 -0.99
CA MET A 1 27.66 -26.16 0.18
C MET A 1 27.30 -27.63 0.52
N ASP A 2 28.18 -28.62 0.27
CA ASP A 2 27.81 -30.05 0.45
C ASP A 2 28.80 -30.91 1.24
N CYS A 3 29.75 -30.31 1.96
CA CYS A 3 30.76 -30.98 2.78
C CYS A 3 30.20 -31.57 4.10
N LYS A 4 28.98 -32.15 4.07
CA LYS A 4 28.22 -32.69 5.22
C LYS A 4 28.99 -33.77 6.00
N SER A 5 29.94 -34.45 5.36
CA SER A 5 30.80 -35.51 5.92
C SER A 5 32.20 -35.03 6.35
N LEU A 6 32.56 -33.77 6.12
CA LEU A 6 33.85 -33.21 6.54
C LEU A 6 33.93 -33.22 8.07
N LYS A 7 34.97 -33.84 8.64
CA LYS A 7 35.14 -33.97 10.11
C LYS A 7 36.21 -33.06 10.70
N ASN A 8 37.27 -32.82 9.95
CA ASN A 8 38.44 -32.04 10.35
C ASN A 8 38.82 -31.09 9.22
N ILE A 9 39.28 -29.88 9.55
CA ILE A 9 39.96 -29.02 8.60
C ILE A 9 41.13 -28.28 9.25
N THR A 10 42.23 -28.16 8.51
CA THR A 10 43.38 -27.32 8.85
C THR A 10 43.41 -26.15 7.88
N ILE A 11 43.26 -24.93 8.40
CA ILE A 11 43.36 -23.70 7.61
C ILE A 11 44.85 -23.31 7.51
N SER A 12 45.33 -23.03 6.30
CA SER A 12 46.72 -22.58 6.08
C SER A 12 46.95 -21.20 6.70
N LYS A 13 48.14 -20.98 7.29
CA LYS A 13 48.60 -19.66 7.77
C LYS A 13 48.73 -18.60 6.67
N SER A 14 48.63 -18.99 5.40
CA SER A 14 48.58 -18.07 4.26
C SER A 14 47.17 -17.51 3.98
N ILE A 15 46.14 -18.01 4.65
CA ILE A 15 44.76 -17.57 4.48
C ILE A 15 44.48 -16.43 5.48
N THR A 16 43.88 -15.35 4.97
CA THR A 16 43.60 -14.12 5.73
C THR A 16 42.12 -13.93 6.09
N GLY A 17 41.21 -14.75 5.58
CA GLY A 17 39.78 -14.64 5.88
C GLY A 17 39.01 -15.92 5.62
N ILE A 18 37.93 -16.12 6.38
CA ILE A 18 36.92 -17.16 6.13
C ILE A 18 35.72 -16.46 5.51
N GLY A 19 35.40 -16.78 4.25
CA GLY A 19 34.31 -16.14 3.52
C GLY A 19 32.91 -16.47 4.05
N ASN A 20 31.92 -15.71 3.60
CA ASN A 20 30.50 -15.97 3.92
C ASN A 20 30.12 -17.41 3.57
N TYR A 21 29.40 -18.08 4.46
CA TYR A 21 28.91 -19.46 4.31
C TYR A 21 29.98 -20.53 3.99
N ALA A 22 31.27 -20.26 4.21
CA ALA A 22 32.38 -21.13 3.78
C ALA A 22 32.26 -22.59 4.29
N PHE A 23 31.72 -22.78 5.50
CA PHE A 23 31.46 -24.08 6.11
C PHE A 23 29.98 -24.31 6.43
N ASP A 24 29.06 -23.53 5.87
CA ASP A 24 27.62 -23.72 6.09
C ASP A 24 27.20 -25.18 5.82
N GLY A 25 26.40 -25.72 6.72
CA GLY A 25 25.87 -27.07 6.63
C GLY A 25 26.90 -28.19 6.77
N CYS A 26 28.15 -27.91 7.18
CA CYS A 26 29.20 -28.91 7.47
C CYS A 26 28.91 -29.66 8.78
N LYS A 27 27.80 -30.42 8.78
CA LYS A 27 27.18 -31.04 9.97
C LYS A 27 28.10 -31.96 10.77
N SER A 28 29.12 -32.56 10.14
CA SER A 28 30.08 -33.47 10.78
C SER A 28 31.37 -32.79 11.23
N LEU A 29 31.58 -31.50 10.93
CA LEU A 29 32.82 -30.79 11.25
C LEU A 29 32.93 -30.69 12.77
N LYS A 30 33.99 -31.27 13.33
CA LYS A 30 34.21 -31.35 14.78
C LYS A 30 35.47 -30.59 15.19
N ASN A 31 36.56 -30.79 14.46
CA ASN A 31 37.85 -30.19 14.75
C ASN A 31 38.19 -29.15 13.68
N ILE A 32 38.35 -27.90 14.11
CA ILE A 32 38.86 -26.79 13.31
C ILE A 32 39.81 -25.97 14.17
N ILE A 33 40.92 -25.55 13.58
CA ILE A 33 41.84 -24.57 14.14
C ILE A 33 41.81 -23.36 13.21
N ILE A 34 41.40 -22.21 13.73
CA ILE A 34 41.43 -20.93 13.02
C ILE A 34 42.78 -20.27 13.37
N PRO A 35 43.71 -20.09 12.42
CA PRO A 35 45.01 -19.50 12.70
C PRO A 35 44.94 -17.98 12.86
N ASP A 36 45.91 -17.41 13.58
CA ASP A 36 46.00 -15.96 13.85
C ASP A 36 46.18 -15.09 12.59
N SER A 37 46.44 -15.70 11.43
CA SER A 37 46.47 -15.01 10.13
C SER A 37 45.07 -14.57 9.66
N ILE A 38 44.00 -15.17 10.20
CA ILE A 38 42.61 -14.86 9.81
C ILE A 38 42.18 -13.54 10.45
N THR A 39 41.88 -12.53 9.64
CA THR A 39 41.40 -11.21 10.07
C THR A 39 39.90 -11.00 9.84
N SER A 40 39.19 -12.01 9.30
CA SER A 40 37.74 -11.95 9.08
C SER A 40 37.08 -13.32 9.12
N ILE A 41 35.87 -13.39 9.69
CA ILE A 41 34.96 -14.54 9.64
C ILE A 41 33.61 -14.02 9.12
N GLY A 42 33.24 -14.44 7.91
CA GLY A 42 32.09 -13.89 7.18
C GLY A 42 30.73 -14.33 7.71
N HIS A 43 29.69 -13.72 7.14
CA HIS A 43 28.29 -14.03 7.44
C HIS A 43 27.98 -15.51 7.27
N GLY A 44 27.37 -16.14 8.28
CA GLY A 44 26.98 -17.55 8.22
C GLY A 44 28.14 -18.55 8.03
N ALA A 45 29.41 -18.14 8.25
CA ALA A 45 30.59 -18.94 7.91
C ALA A 45 30.57 -20.38 8.46
N PHE A 46 29.96 -20.60 9.62
CA PHE A 46 29.79 -21.90 10.27
C PHE A 46 28.31 -22.22 10.58
N ASP A 47 27.35 -21.63 9.87
CA ASP A 47 25.93 -21.96 10.12
C ASP A 47 25.69 -23.48 9.95
N GLY A 48 24.83 -24.04 10.81
CA GLY A 48 24.51 -25.46 10.79
C GLY A 48 25.69 -26.43 11.04
N CYS A 49 26.86 -25.97 11.51
CA CYS A 49 28.02 -26.81 11.87
C CYS A 49 27.79 -27.58 13.18
N LYS A 50 26.87 -28.55 13.14
CA LYS A 50 26.30 -29.21 14.32
C LYS A 50 27.28 -29.97 15.20
N SER A 51 28.46 -30.35 14.72
CA SER A 51 29.43 -31.18 15.47
C SER A 51 30.61 -30.42 16.08
N ILE A 52 30.78 -29.11 15.82
CA ILE A 52 31.89 -28.36 16.41
C ILE A 52 31.64 -28.24 17.91
N THR A 53 32.64 -28.55 18.74
CA THR A 53 32.51 -28.53 20.21
C THR A 53 33.14 -27.31 20.87
N ASN A 54 34.24 -26.78 20.33
CA ASN A 54 34.90 -25.57 20.85
C ASN A 54 35.46 -24.76 19.68
N ILE A 55 35.47 -23.44 19.79
CA ILE A 55 36.11 -22.52 18.83
C ILE A 55 36.90 -21.47 19.61
N ILE A 56 38.12 -21.21 19.16
CA ILE A 56 38.94 -20.07 19.57
C ILE A 56 38.89 -19.05 18.43
N ILE A 57 38.43 -17.84 18.71
CA ILE A 57 38.41 -16.75 17.74
C ILE A 57 39.76 -16.01 17.78
N PRO A 58 40.45 -15.81 16.64
CA PRO A 58 41.73 -15.09 16.60
C PRO A 58 41.67 -13.66 17.12
N GLY A 59 42.73 -13.21 17.79
CA GLY A 59 42.86 -11.85 18.37
C GLY A 59 42.90 -10.68 17.38
N SER A 60 42.70 -10.97 16.09
CA SER A 60 42.55 -10.04 14.96
C SER A 60 41.09 -9.77 14.58
N ILE A 61 40.13 -10.53 15.11
CA ILE A 61 38.70 -10.43 14.76
C ILE A 61 38.01 -9.35 15.60
N THR A 62 37.61 -8.24 14.97
CA THR A 62 36.88 -7.16 15.63
C THR A 62 35.38 -7.37 15.70
N ASP A 63 34.80 -8.22 14.86
CA ASP A 63 33.35 -8.35 14.71
C ASP A 63 32.94 -9.80 14.46
N ILE A 64 31.92 -10.26 15.18
CA ILE A 64 31.30 -11.56 14.93
C ILE A 64 30.09 -11.32 14.01
N GLU A 65 30.25 -11.61 12.72
CA GLU A 65 29.22 -11.39 11.70
C GLU A 65 27.90 -12.13 11.97
N ALA A 66 26.82 -11.66 11.35
CA ALA A 66 25.51 -12.29 11.54
C ALA A 66 25.49 -13.76 11.10
N ASN A 67 24.76 -14.59 11.85
CA ASN A 67 24.68 -16.05 11.71
C ASN A 67 26.02 -16.81 11.77
N ALA A 68 27.16 -16.18 12.07
CA ALA A 68 28.50 -16.76 11.89
C ALA A 68 28.69 -18.17 12.49
N PHE A 69 28.06 -18.46 13.64
CA PHE A 69 28.06 -19.76 14.32
C PHE A 69 26.64 -20.26 14.62
N SER A 70 25.61 -19.80 13.88
CA SER A 70 24.24 -20.28 14.03
C SER A 70 24.18 -21.81 13.89
N GLY A 71 23.27 -22.45 14.63
CA GLY A 71 23.03 -23.88 14.53
C GLY A 71 24.22 -24.79 14.91
N CYS A 72 25.30 -24.27 15.51
CA CYS A 72 26.43 -25.02 16.06
C CYS A 72 26.02 -25.78 17.34
N LYS A 73 25.14 -26.78 17.17
CA LYS A 73 24.39 -27.39 18.29
C LYS A 73 25.24 -28.05 19.37
N SER A 74 26.43 -28.56 19.03
CA SER A 74 27.37 -29.19 19.97
C SER A 74 28.41 -28.24 20.55
N LEU A 75 28.39 -26.94 20.21
CA LEU A 75 29.36 -25.96 20.68
C LEU A 75 29.17 -25.72 22.18
N ILE A 76 30.18 -26.07 22.98
CA ILE A 76 30.17 -26.03 24.46
C ILE A 76 30.72 -24.71 24.98
N SER A 77 31.79 -24.21 24.33
CA SER A 77 32.48 -22.98 24.70
C SER A 77 33.00 -22.23 23.46
N VAL A 78 33.09 -20.90 23.58
CA VAL A 78 33.67 -19.99 22.60
C VAL A 78 34.56 -19.01 23.35
N PHE A 79 35.79 -18.83 22.89
CA PHE A 79 36.67 -17.77 23.36
C PHE A 79 36.56 -16.57 22.42
N LEU A 80 36.06 -15.43 22.93
CA LEU A 80 36.03 -14.14 22.25
C LEU A 80 37.22 -13.30 22.73
N PRO A 81 38.06 -12.75 21.83
CA PRO A 81 39.18 -11.90 22.20
C PRO A 81 38.77 -10.45 22.52
N ASP A 82 39.60 -9.76 23.29
CA ASP A 82 39.37 -8.39 23.81
C ASP A 82 39.31 -7.27 22.74
N CYS A 83 39.45 -7.63 21.46
CA CYS A 83 39.29 -6.73 20.32
C CYS A 83 37.88 -6.78 19.69
N VAL A 84 37.02 -7.73 20.09
CA VAL A 84 35.65 -7.85 19.55
C VAL A 84 34.80 -6.67 20.00
N THR A 85 34.28 -5.87 19.07
CA THR A 85 33.45 -4.70 19.35
C THR A 85 31.96 -4.91 19.10
N SER A 86 31.57 -5.93 18.31
CA SER A 86 30.16 -6.24 18.05
C SER A 86 29.87 -7.74 17.88
N ILE A 87 28.64 -8.13 18.23
CA ILE A 87 28.11 -9.49 18.02
C ILE A 87 26.82 -9.38 17.17
N GLY A 88 26.89 -9.90 15.95
CA GLY A 88 25.87 -9.77 14.91
C GLY A 88 24.59 -10.58 15.13
N VAL A 89 23.59 -10.30 14.28
CA VAL A 89 22.24 -10.89 14.37
C VAL A 89 22.35 -12.41 14.30
N SER A 90 21.72 -13.12 15.24
CA SER A 90 21.72 -14.59 15.30
C SER A 90 23.11 -15.25 15.29
N ALA A 91 24.20 -14.54 15.65
CA ALA A 91 25.58 -15.02 15.57
C ALA A 91 25.82 -16.41 16.21
N PHE A 92 25.17 -16.71 17.34
CA PHE A 92 25.21 -17.99 18.06
C PHE A 92 23.80 -18.61 18.23
N PHE A 93 22.86 -18.26 17.36
CA PHE A 93 21.48 -18.74 17.42
C PHE A 93 21.42 -20.27 17.42
N LYS A 94 20.66 -20.88 18.35
CA LYS A 94 20.54 -22.34 18.52
C LYS A 94 21.87 -23.07 18.77
N CYS A 95 22.88 -22.42 19.34
CA CYS A 95 24.04 -23.09 19.97
C CYS A 95 23.61 -23.82 21.25
N THR A 96 22.85 -24.90 21.09
CA THR A 96 22.08 -25.52 22.19
C THR A 96 22.92 -26.06 23.34
N SER A 97 24.19 -26.41 23.10
CA SER A 97 25.13 -26.92 24.11
C SER A 97 26.02 -25.85 24.75
N LEU A 98 25.93 -24.58 24.35
CA LEU A 98 26.82 -23.52 24.83
C LEU A 98 26.54 -23.28 26.32
N VAL A 99 27.50 -23.57 27.20
CA VAL A 99 27.31 -23.53 28.66
C VAL A 99 27.64 -22.16 29.24
N LYS A 100 28.71 -21.55 28.74
CA LYS A 100 29.22 -20.24 29.17
C LYS A 100 29.82 -19.51 27.99
N ILE A 101 29.66 -18.18 27.97
CA ILE A 101 30.44 -17.29 27.12
C ILE A 101 30.89 -16.08 27.95
N ASN A 102 32.14 -15.68 27.78
CA ASN A 102 32.64 -14.41 28.29
C ASN A 102 32.48 -13.38 27.17
N ILE A 103 31.75 -12.30 27.42
CA ILE A 103 31.62 -11.18 26.48
C ILE A 103 32.68 -10.14 26.88
N PRO A 104 33.58 -9.71 25.97
CA PRO A 104 34.62 -8.73 26.32
C PRO A 104 34.09 -7.30 26.55
N ASP A 105 34.81 -6.52 27.36
CA ASP A 105 34.49 -5.10 27.68
C ASP A 105 34.54 -4.15 26.47
N SER A 106 35.14 -4.59 25.37
CA SER A 106 35.17 -3.89 24.08
C SER A 106 33.84 -3.95 23.32
N VAL A 107 32.95 -4.91 23.65
CA VAL A 107 31.68 -5.11 22.95
C VAL A 107 30.70 -3.99 23.27
N LYS A 108 30.29 -3.24 22.23
CA LYS A 108 29.36 -2.10 22.34
C LYS A 108 27.90 -2.50 22.11
N SER A 109 27.66 -3.59 21.38
CA SER A 109 26.32 -4.08 21.08
C SER A 109 26.26 -5.61 20.92
N ILE A 110 25.15 -6.18 21.40
CA ILE A 110 24.71 -7.55 21.12
C ILE A 110 23.45 -7.43 20.26
N ALA A 111 23.47 -7.91 19.03
CA ALA A 111 22.34 -7.75 18.11
C ALA A 111 21.16 -8.69 18.40
N ALA A 112 20.08 -8.53 17.64
CA ALA A 112 18.87 -9.33 17.79
C ALA A 112 19.14 -10.84 17.63
N GLU A 113 18.47 -11.66 18.44
CA GLU A 113 18.55 -13.13 18.45
C GLU A 113 19.96 -13.74 18.61
N ALA A 114 21.00 -12.95 18.90
CA ALA A 114 22.41 -13.34 18.87
C ALA A 114 22.73 -14.64 19.65
N PHE A 115 22.09 -14.87 20.80
CA PHE A 115 22.23 -16.07 21.63
C PHE A 115 20.90 -16.80 21.83
N ALA A 116 19.87 -16.51 21.04
CA ALA A 116 18.56 -17.12 21.22
C ALA A 116 18.64 -18.65 21.06
N LEU A 117 17.90 -19.37 21.91
CA LEU A 117 17.89 -20.84 22.01
C LEU A 117 19.25 -21.48 22.37
N CYS A 118 20.17 -20.76 23.01
CA CYS A 118 21.33 -21.34 23.71
C CYS A 118 20.88 -22.05 25.00
N LYS A 119 20.22 -23.20 24.85
CA LYS A 119 19.47 -23.88 25.93
C LYS A 119 20.32 -24.25 27.16
N SER A 120 21.61 -24.49 26.99
CA SER A 120 22.54 -24.86 28.07
C SER A 120 23.24 -23.68 28.77
N LEU A 121 23.06 -22.44 28.32
CA LEU A 121 23.76 -21.27 28.86
C LEU A 121 23.29 -21.01 30.29
N THR A 122 24.18 -21.08 31.29
CA THR A 122 23.78 -21.02 32.71
C THR A 122 23.94 -19.64 33.34
N ASP A 123 25.05 -18.97 33.04
CA ASP A 123 25.45 -17.72 33.69
C ASP A 123 26.08 -16.79 32.65
N LEU A 124 25.75 -15.50 32.74
CA LEU A 124 26.22 -14.49 31.80
C LEU A 124 26.53 -13.19 32.53
N THR A 125 27.73 -12.66 32.31
CA THR A 125 28.10 -11.30 32.68
C THR A 125 27.98 -10.40 31.46
N ILE A 126 27.19 -9.34 31.55
CA ILE A 126 27.14 -8.30 30.52
C ILE A 126 28.22 -7.26 30.85
N PRO A 127 29.03 -6.81 29.87
CA PRO A 127 30.11 -5.85 30.12
C PRO A 127 29.57 -4.45 30.43
N ASP A 128 30.25 -3.71 31.31
CA ASP A 128 29.77 -2.41 31.81
C ASP A 128 29.61 -1.33 30.72
N ARG A 129 30.36 -1.46 29.62
CA ARG A 129 30.34 -0.53 28.49
C ARG A 129 29.32 -0.89 27.40
N LEU A 130 28.52 -1.94 27.59
CA LEU A 130 27.55 -2.38 26.60
C LEU A 130 26.39 -1.39 26.47
N ILE A 131 26.21 -0.82 25.27
CA ILE A 131 25.19 0.21 25.02
C ILE A 131 23.82 -0.41 24.74
N ASN A 132 23.77 -1.49 23.94
CA ASN A 132 22.51 -2.08 23.47
C ASN A 132 22.54 -3.62 23.46
N ILE A 133 21.45 -4.23 23.91
CA ILE A 133 21.10 -5.64 23.69
C ILE A 133 19.85 -5.69 22.80
N GLY A 134 19.91 -6.38 21.67
CA GLY A 134 18.84 -6.44 20.68
C GLY A 134 17.64 -7.31 21.08
N ASP A 135 16.56 -7.17 20.30
CA ASP A 135 15.32 -7.95 20.47
C ASP A 135 15.62 -9.46 20.51
N ARG A 136 15.02 -10.17 21.48
CA ARG A 136 15.17 -11.62 21.68
C ARG A 136 16.60 -12.14 21.83
N ALA A 137 17.61 -11.30 22.10
CA ALA A 137 19.02 -11.71 22.07
C ALA A 137 19.35 -12.97 22.91
N PHE A 138 18.65 -13.21 24.04
CA PHE A 138 18.82 -14.40 24.89
C PHE A 138 17.53 -15.24 25.00
N SER A 139 16.59 -15.08 24.07
CA SER A 139 15.27 -15.73 24.15
C SER A 139 15.39 -17.25 24.11
N GLY A 140 14.81 -17.93 25.10
CA GLY A 140 14.80 -19.39 25.20
C GLY A 140 16.11 -20.01 25.72
N CYS A 141 16.97 -19.22 26.37
CA CYS A 141 18.09 -19.73 27.18
C CYS A 141 17.56 -20.34 28.49
N ILE A 142 16.92 -21.50 28.39
CA ILE A 142 16.14 -22.13 29.48
C ILE A 142 16.94 -22.43 30.76
N SER A 143 18.26 -22.57 30.66
CA SER A 143 19.15 -22.85 31.81
C SER A 143 19.77 -21.59 32.43
N LEU A 144 19.50 -20.39 31.88
CA LEU A 144 20.08 -19.14 32.36
C LEU A 144 19.47 -18.80 33.72
N LYS A 145 20.32 -18.73 34.76
CA LYS A 145 19.92 -18.51 36.16
C LYS A 145 20.15 -17.07 36.62
N ASN A 146 21.32 -16.55 36.28
CA ASN A 146 21.81 -15.26 36.73
C ASN A 146 22.27 -14.42 35.54
N ILE A 147 21.93 -13.14 35.58
CA ILE A 147 22.51 -12.12 34.70
C ILE A 147 22.56 -10.81 35.48
N THR A 148 23.68 -10.10 35.36
CA THR A 148 23.82 -8.72 35.84
C THR A 148 23.84 -7.80 34.64
N LEU A 149 23.09 -6.70 34.71
CA LEU A 149 23.00 -5.69 33.66
C LEU A 149 23.61 -4.38 34.16
N PRO A 150 24.45 -3.71 33.37
CA PRO A 150 24.98 -2.41 33.74
C PRO A 150 23.91 -1.31 33.70
N GLU A 151 24.25 -0.13 34.20
CA GLU A 151 23.36 1.02 34.16
C GLU A 151 23.26 1.60 32.73
N GLY A 152 22.07 2.06 32.33
CA GLY A 152 21.85 2.71 31.04
C GLY A 152 21.80 1.80 29.80
N VAL A 153 22.08 0.48 29.92
CA VAL A 153 21.97 -0.44 28.77
C VAL A 153 20.55 -0.49 28.22
N LYS A 154 20.41 -0.26 26.91
CA LYS A 154 19.12 -0.39 26.22
C LYS A 154 18.86 -1.86 25.91
N ILE A 155 17.69 -2.36 26.29
CA ILE A 155 17.32 -3.76 26.13
C ILE A 155 16.11 -3.87 25.21
N GLY A 156 16.27 -4.67 24.16
CA GLY A 156 15.25 -4.96 23.17
C GLY A 156 14.06 -5.74 23.73
N LYS A 157 13.04 -5.86 22.90
CA LYS A 157 11.80 -6.58 23.25
C LYS A 157 12.10 -8.06 23.39
N GLU A 158 11.48 -8.70 24.38
CA GLU A 158 11.54 -10.15 24.58
C GLU A 158 12.99 -10.70 24.78
N THR A 159 13.97 -9.87 25.15
CA THR A 159 15.39 -10.27 25.25
C THR A 159 15.64 -11.52 26.09
N PHE A 160 14.97 -11.67 27.24
CA PHE A 160 15.08 -12.84 28.14
C PHE A 160 13.85 -13.76 28.10
N PHE A 161 13.03 -13.66 27.06
CA PHE A 161 11.77 -14.38 26.95
C PHE A 161 11.99 -15.90 26.89
N GLY A 162 11.36 -16.67 27.78
CA GLY A 162 11.57 -18.12 27.86
C GLY A 162 12.85 -18.57 28.57
N CYS A 163 13.54 -17.68 29.30
CA CYS A 163 14.63 -18.06 30.21
C CYS A 163 14.08 -18.64 31.52
N HIS A 164 13.63 -19.89 31.49
CA HIS A 164 12.78 -20.49 32.55
C HIS A 164 13.41 -20.54 33.95
N GLN A 165 14.73 -20.57 34.07
CA GLN A 165 15.44 -20.61 35.36
C GLN A 165 15.82 -19.21 35.88
N LEU A 166 15.52 -18.15 35.13
CA LEU A 166 15.97 -16.79 35.42
C LEU A 166 15.16 -16.19 36.58
N GLY A 167 15.89 -15.61 37.53
CA GLY A 167 15.31 -14.75 38.57
C GLY A 167 14.73 -13.44 37.99
N ALA A 168 14.29 -12.55 38.86
CA ALA A 168 13.98 -11.20 38.44
C ALA A 168 15.27 -10.46 38.02
N VAL A 169 15.24 -9.77 36.89
CA VAL A 169 16.39 -9.10 36.28
C VAL A 169 16.20 -7.60 36.34
N PHE A 170 17.19 -6.91 36.91
CA PHE A 170 17.22 -5.48 37.14
C PHE A 170 18.48 -4.85 36.52
N ASN A 171 18.49 -3.53 36.29
CA ASN A 171 19.74 -2.80 36.13
C ASN A 171 20.53 -2.77 37.46
N ALA A 172 21.83 -2.46 37.38
CA ALA A 172 22.69 -2.28 38.55
C ALA A 172 22.07 -1.36 39.63
N GLY A 173 21.46 -0.24 39.23
CA GLY A 173 20.78 0.71 40.13
C GLY A 173 19.41 0.29 40.67
N LYS A 174 18.86 -0.86 40.23
CA LYS A 174 17.53 -1.38 40.60
C LYS A 174 16.35 -0.41 40.40
N THR A 175 16.44 0.49 39.42
CA THR A 175 15.37 1.41 39.02
C THR A 175 14.50 0.86 37.88
N THR A 176 14.97 -0.17 37.17
CA THR A 176 14.25 -0.80 36.04
C THR A 176 14.24 -2.32 36.19
N ILE A 177 13.07 -2.93 35.97
CA ILE A 177 12.94 -4.40 35.82
C ILE A 177 12.77 -4.78 34.34
N PHE A 178 13.64 -5.67 33.87
CA PHE A 178 13.71 -6.16 32.48
C PHE A 178 13.13 -7.56 32.30
N CYS A 179 13.04 -8.32 33.39
CA CYS A 179 12.41 -9.63 33.42
C CYS A 179 11.89 -9.91 34.84
N GLY A 180 10.64 -10.35 34.96
CA GLY A 180 10.09 -10.88 36.21
C GLY A 180 10.57 -12.32 36.46
N PRO A 181 10.40 -12.85 37.69
CA PRO A 181 10.86 -14.18 38.04
C PRO A 181 10.10 -15.24 37.22
N GLN A 182 10.84 -16.00 36.40
CA GLN A 182 10.24 -17.00 35.51
C GLN A 182 9.88 -18.32 36.23
N ASN A 183 10.36 -18.48 37.47
CA ASN A 183 10.28 -19.71 38.26
C ASN A 183 9.64 -19.49 39.67
N TRP A 184 8.52 -18.78 39.74
CA TRP A 184 7.84 -18.43 40.98
C TRP A 184 6.94 -19.57 41.50
N TYR A 185 7.45 -20.31 42.49
CA TYR A 185 6.69 -21.36 43.20
C TYR A 185 5.99 -20.89 44.47
N SER A 186 6.26 -19.67 44.94
CA SER A 186 5.66 -19.13 46.16
C SER A 186 4.15 -18.92 46.02
N LYS A 187 3.41 -19.11 47.11
CA LYS A 187 1.99 -18.72 47.24
C LYS A 187 1.82 -17.26 47.70
N LYS A 188 2.91 -16.57 48.06
CA LYS A 188 2.88 -15.13 48.38
C LYS A 188 2.87 -14.31 47.08
N PRO A 189 2.23 -13.12 47.07
CA PRO A 189 2.39 -12.17 45.98
C PRO A 189 3.87 -11.87 45.71
N TYR A 190 4.21 -11.66 44.43
CA TYR A 190 5.50 -11.08 44.07
C TYR A 190 5.41 -9.56 44.24
N VAL A 191 6.14 -9.03 45.22
CA VAL A 191 6.29 -7.59 45.42
C VAL A 191 7.45 -7.11 44.55
N ILE A 192 7.17 -6.22 43.61
CA ILE A 192 8.23 -5.50 42.89
C ILE A 192 8.91 -4.56 43.91
N PRO A 193 10.25 -4.57 44.05
CA PRO A 193 10.93 -3.76 45.06
C PRO A 193 10.66 -2.25 44.94
N ASP A 194 10.57 -1.58 46.08
CA ASP A 194 10.50 -0.12 46.15
C ASP A 194 11.73 0.53 45.48
N GLY A 195 11.52 1.64 44.77
CA GLY A 195 12.55 2.31 43.98
C GLY A 195 12.59 1.88 42.51
N ILE A 196 11.81 0.86 42.10
CA ILE A 196 11.56 0.56 40.69
C ILE A 196 10.66 1.64 40.10
N ILE A 197 11.16 2.33 39.07
CA ILE A 197 10.46 3.39 38.33
C ILE A 197 9.85 2.81 37.05
N THR A 198 10.55 1.86 36.40
CA THR A 198 10.18 1.38 35.06
C THR A 198 10.05 -0.14 35.01
N ILE A 199 8.95 -0.62 34.41
CA ILE A 199 8.74 -2.03 34.08
C ILE A 199 8.73 -2.18 32.55
N ASN A 200 9.72 -2.88 32.00
CA ASN A 200 9.85 -2.99 30.54
C ASN A 200 8.75 -3.85 29.88
N PRO A 201 8.41 -3.56 28.60
CA PRO A 201 7.54 -4.40 27.78
C PRO A 201 7.90 -5.88 27.82
N GLY A 202 6.92 -6.71 28.17
CA GLY A 202 7.08 -8.17 28.21
C GLY A 202 7.83 -8.72 29.42
N SER A 203 8.24 -7.90 30.41
CA SER A 203 8.95 -8.35 31.61
C SER A 203 8.27 -9.54 32.32
N PHE A 204 6.94 -9.58 32.36
CA PHE A 204 6.16 -10.66 32.96
C PHE A 204 5.41 -11.51 31.92
N SER A 205 5.82 -11.51 30.65
CA SER A 205 5.11 -12.23 29.59
C SER A 205 5.40 -13.73 29.53
N SER A 206 4.50 -14.52 28.92
CA SER A 206 4.67 -15.99 28.78
C SER A 206 4.58 -16.51 27.33
N TRP A 207 5.03 -17.75 27.12
CA TRP A 207 5.46 -18.26 25.79
C TRP A 207 4.35 -18.41 24.73
N SER A 208 3.05 -18.30 25.02
CA SER A 208 2.00 -18.55 24.00
C SER A 208 1.66 -17.35 23.10
N PHE A 209 2.52 -16.32 23.10
CA PHE A 209 2.35 -15.12 22.27
C PHE A 209 3.14 -15.11 20.95
N VAL A 210 4.24 -15.87 20.82
CA VAL A 210 5.13 -15.84 19.64
C VAL A 210 4.64 -16.78 18.52
N SER A 211 4.97 -16.44 17.27
CA SER A 211 4.63 -17.16 16.03
C SER A 211 4.71 -18.69 16.15
N LYS A 212 3.71 -19.39 15.58
CA LYS A 212 3.66 -20.86 15.44
C LYS A 212 4.98 -21.43 14.91
N ILE A 213 5.67 -20.69 14.04
CA ILE A 213 6.93 -21.09 13.40
C ILE A 213 8.04 -21.34 14.43
N ILE A 214 8.23 -20.44 15.40
CA ILE A 214 9.26 -20.60 16.44
C ILE A 214 8.89 -21.75 17.39
N HIS A 215 7.61 -21.88 17.75
CA HIS A 215 7.10 -22.96 18.59
C HIS A 215 7.37 -24.35 17.96
N GLN A 216 7.08 -24.49 16.65
CA GLN A 216 7.23 -25.73 15.90
C GLN A 216 8.71 -26.13 15.67
N ILE A 217 9.64 -25.16 15.68
CA ILE A 217 11.08 -25.39 15.55
C ILE A 217 11.75 -25.68 16.92
N ALA A 218 11.25 -25.10 18.01
CA ALA A 218 11.92 -25.13 19.32
C ALA A 218 11.66 -26.41 20.15
N TYR A 219 10.47 -27.02 20.03
CA TYR A 219 10.03 -28.15 20.87
C TYR A 219 9.19 -29.20 20.13
N LYS A 220 9.65 -30.46 20.17
CA LYS A 220 8.86 -31.64 19.75
C LYS A 220 8.32 -32.50 20.91
N SER A 221 8.72 -32.28 22.17
CA SER A 221 8.35 -33.24 23.25
C SER A 221 8.38 -32.79 24.73
N GLN A 222 8.83 -31.58 25.12
CA GLN A 222 8.88 -31.20 26.55
C GLN A 222 8.38 -29.76 26.81
N VAL A 223 7.15 -29.63 27.31
CA VAL A 223 6.60 -28.32 27.74
C VAL A 223 7.12 -27.99 29.14
N PHE A 224 8.32 -27.40 29.21
CA PHE A 224 8.71 -26.65 30.40
C PHE A 224 7.79 -25.43 30.50
N LYS A 225 6.97 -25.35 31.55
CA LYS A 225 6.09 -24.21 31.79
C LYS A 225 6.85 -23.15 32.59
N CYS A 226 7.03 -21.93 32.05
CA CYS A 226 7.26 -20.76 32.89
C CYS A 226 6.19 -20.72 33.98
N ARG A 227 6.60 -20.46 35.22
CA ARG A 227 5.68 -20.24 36.33
C ARG A 227 5.86 -18.82 36.84
N LEU A 228 5.25 -17.88 36.13
CA LEU A 228 5.09 -16.50 36.60
C LEU A 228 4.23 -16.46 37.88
N PRO A 229 4.39 -15.41 38.72
CA PRO A 229 3.55 -15.20 39.90
C PRO A 229 2.05 -15.20 39.58
N ASP A 230 1.23 -15.69 40.51
CA ASP A 230 -0.23 -15.64 40.41
C ASP A 230 -0.85 -14.41 41.09
N SER A 231 -0.08 -13.66 41.86
CA SER A 231 -0.39 -12.31 42.35
C SER A 231 0.87 -11.43 42.28
N ILE A 232 0.72 -10.17 41.84
CA ILE A 232 1.80 -9.18 41.71
C ILE A 232 1.36 -7.87 42.37
N ILE A 233 2.28 -7.23 43.09
CA ILE A 233 2.12 -5.89 43.67
C ILE A 233 3.15 -4.97 43.02
N ILE A 234 2.67 -3.87 42.43
CA ILE A 234 3.47 -2.80 41.83
C ILE A 234 3.61 -1.67 42.87
N PRO A 235 4.80 -1.12 43.14
CA PRO A 235 5.00 -0.01 44.07
C PRO A 235 4.58 1.33 43.47
N ASP A 236 4.25 2.30 44.33
CA ASP A 236 3.84 3.67 43.95
C ASP A 236 4.92 4.48 43.20
N SER A 237 6.15 3.95 43.09
CA SER A 237 7.25 4.55 42.31
C SER A 237 7.12 4.33 40.79
N VAL A 238 6.27 3.41 40.34
CA VAL A 238 5.99 3.16 38.93
C VAL A 238 4.83 4.06 38.47
N THR A 239 4.98 4.78 37.35
CA THR A 239 3.99 5.76 36.86
C THR A 239 3.20 5.32 35.63
N GLU A 240 3.60 4.23 34.97
CA GLU A 240 2.93 3.66 33.80
C GLU A 240 3.03 2.13 33.72
N ILE A 241 2.03 1.48 33.11
CA ILE A 241 2.12 0.08 32.69
C ILE A 241 2.29 0.07 31.17
N THR A 242 3.51 -0.19 30.70
CA THR A 242 3.83 -0.11 29.26
C THR A 242 3.23 -1.27 28.45
N SER A 243 3.21 -1.13 27.13
CA SER A 243 2.59 -2.09 26.21
C SER A 243 3.16 -3.51 26.37
N GLY A 244 2.28 -4.49 26.56
CA GLY A 244 2.61 -5.90 26.69
C GLY A 244 3.32 -6.33 27.99
N THR A 245 3.45 -5.46 29.00
CA THR A 245 4.17 -5.73 30.27
C THR A 245 3.88 -7.09 30.90
N PHE A 246 2.59 -7.45 31.01
CA PHE A 246 2.10 -8.70 31.60
C PHE A 246 1.46 -9.63 30.55
N ALA A 247 1.72 -9.44 29.24
CA ALA A 247 1.02 -10.16 28.18
C ALA A 247 1.19 -11.68 28.28
N ASP A 248 0.07 -12.40 28.22
CA ASP A 248 -0.03 -13.85 28.32
C ASP A 248 0.42 -14.42 29.68
N SER A 249 0.39 -13.63 30.76
CA SER A 249 0.58 -14.09 32.15
C SER A 249 -0.51 -15.08 32.57
N SER A 250 -0.45 -16.31 32.05
CA SER A 250 -1.55 -17.27 32.15
C SER A 250 -1.78 -17.79 33.58
N ASN A 251 -0.86 -17.52 34.53
CA ASN A 251 -1.01 -17.82 35.96
C ASN A 251 -1.54 -16.64 36.78
N LEU A 252 -1.40 -15.40 36.30
CA LEU A 252 -1.78 -14.19 37.04
C LEU A 252 -3.29 -14.20 37.31
N LYS A 253 -3.68 -14.19 38.58
CA LYS A 253 -5.09 -14.19 39.04
C LYS A 253 -5.54 -12.82 39.50
N GLU A 254 -4.61 -12.05 40.05
CA GLU A 254 -4.83 -10.78 40.72
C GLU A 254 -3.61 -9.89 40.49
N ILE A 255 -3.83 -8.59 40.33
CA ILE A 255 -2.79 -7.57 40.34
C ILE A 255 -3.36 -6.29 40.94
N ILE A 256 -2.57 -5.63 41.79
CA ILE A 256 -2.91 -4.33 42.36
C ILE A 256 -2.16 -3.27 41.56
N ILE A 257 -2.89 -2.34 40.95
CA ILE A 257 -2.36 -1.18 40.24
C ILE A 257 -2.38 0.01 41.22
N PRO A 258 -1.23 0.66 41.51
CA PRO A 258 -1.17 1.81 42.42
C PRO A 258 -1.70 3.09 41.78
N ASN A 259 -2.09 4.05 42.63
CA ASN A 259 -2.61 5.38 42.22
C ASN A 259 -1.56 6.28 41.55
N SER A 260 -0.32 5.83 41.42
CA SER A 260 0.73 6.46 40.62
C SER A 260 0.58 6.18 39.11
N ILE A 261 -0.14 5.12 38.73
CA ILE A 261 -0.28 4.70 37.33
C ILE A 261 -1.29 5.59 36.61
N THR A 262 -0.83 6.28 35.56
CA THR A 262 -1.68 7.17 34.74
C THR A 262 -2.18 6.52 33.46
N ASN A 263 -1.54 5.46 32.98
CA ASN A 263 -1.82 4.82 31.69
C ASN A 263 -1.62 3.30 31.73
N ILE A 264 -2.51 2.56 31.06
CA ILE A 264 -2.39 1.11 30.80
C ILE A 264 -2.17 0.90 29.29
N GLY A 265 -0.97 0.48 28.89
CA GLY A 265 -0.57 0.37 27.49
C GLY A 265 -1.18 -0.78 26.68
N ASP A 266 -0.92 -0.77 25.37
CA ASP A 266 -1.44 -1.76 24.43
C ASP A 266 -1.11 -3.19 24.83
N LYS A 267 -2.10 -4.07 24.82
CA LYS A 267 -1.96 -5.50 25.15
C LYS A 267 -1.34 -5.77 26.53
N ALA A 268 -1.28 -4.80 27.45
CA ALA A 268 -0.59 -4.90 28.75
C ALA A 268 -0.88 -6.19 29.53
N PHE A 269 -2.14 -6.64 29.52
CA PHE A 269 -2.64 -7.87 30.15
C PHE A 269 -3.27 -8.85 29.13
N SER A 270 -3.01 -8.70 27.84
CA SER A 270 -3.67 -9.52 26.80
C SER A 270 -3.38 -11.00 27.04
N LYS A 271 -4.40 -11.87 26.96
CA LYS A 271 -4.33 -13.31 27.24
C LYS A 271 -3.90 -13.67 28.68
N CYS A 272 -4.08 -12.81 29.69
CA CYS A 272 -4.00 -13.22 31.09
C CYS A 272 -5.18 -14.13 31.48
N LYS A 273 -5.13 -15.39 31.04
CA LYS A 273 -6.25 -16.36 31.06
C LYS A 273 -6.79 -16.64 32.47
N SER A 274 -6.01 -16.42 33.52
CA SER A 274 -6.41 -16.66 34.92
C SER A 274 -6.84 -15.41 35.68
N LEU A 275 -6.67 -14.20 35.13
CA LEU A 275 -6.92 -12.93 35.81
C LEU A 275 -8.42 -12.81 36.10
N ARG A 276 -8.80 -12.71 37.38
CA ARG A 276 -10.21 -12.82 37.83
C ARG A 276 -10.88 -11.48 38.03
N SER A 277 -10.11 -10.52 38.52
CA SER A 277 -10.51 -9.16 38.86
C SER A 277 -9.30 -8.25 38.66
N ILE A 278 -9.58 -7.00 38.29
CA ILE A 278 -8.59 -5.93 38.34
C ILE A 278 -9.30 -4.65 38.78
N ILE A 279 -8.64 -3.89 39.65
CA ILE A 279 -9.08 -2.56 40.05
C ILE A 279 -8.22 -1.59 39.25
N ILE A 280 -8.86 -0.73 38.46
CA ILE A 280 -8.21 0.36 37.74
C ILE A 280 -8.35 1.61 38.63
N PRO A 281 -7.24 2.20 39.12
CA PRO A 281 -7.31 3.32 40.06
C PRO A 281 -7.70 4.63 39.36
N ASP A 282 -8.27 5.56 40.11
CA ASP A 282 -8.78 6.86 39.64
C ASP A 282 -7.70 7.76 39.00
N SER A 283 -6.42 7.38 39.07
CA SER A 283 -5.32 8.03 38.36
C SER A 283 -5.24 7.68 36.86
N VAL A 284 -5.85 6.57 36.42
CA VAL A 284 -5.71 6.08 35.04
C VAL A 284 -6.58 6.86 34.08
N THR A 285 -5.96 7.45 33.07
CA THR A 285 -6.64 8.25 32.03
C THR A 285 -6.87 7.51 30.72
N SER A 286 -6.14 6.42 30.46
CA SER A 286 -6.25 5.65 29.21
C SER A 286 -6.02 4.14 29.38
N ILE A 287 -6.75 3.37 28.56
CA ILE A 287 -6.62 1.91 28.42
C ILE A 287 -6.31 1.59 26.96
N GLY A 288 -5.17 0.97 26.67
CA GLY A 288 -4.65 0.73 25.33
C GLY A 288 -5.34 -0.37 24.51
N LYS A 289 -5.00 -0.47 23.22
CA LYS A 289 -5.54 -1.43 22.26
C LYS A 289 -5.31 -2.87 22.74
N GLY A 290 -6.40 -3.61 22.88
CA GLY A 290 -6.38 -5.00 23.34
C GLY A 290 -5.80 -5.21 24.74
N ALA A 291 -5.75 -4.19 25.61
CA ALA A 291 -5.11 -4.23 26.93
C ALA A 291 -5.43 -5.50 27.74
N PHE A 292 -6.69 -5.94 27.76
CA PHE A 292 -7.19 -7.16 28.42
C PHE A 292 -7.70 -8.22 27.44
N LYS A 293 -7.41 -8.10 26.13
CA LYS A 293 -7.93 -9.01 25.08
C LYS A 293 -7.63 -10.46 25.41
N GLY A 294 -8.66 -11.27 25.65
CA GLY A 294 -8.56 -12.69 25.95
C GLY A 294 -8.35 -13.06 27.42
N CYS A 295 -8.59 -12.14 28.37
CA CYS A 295 -8.64 -12.45 29.81
C CYS A 295 -9.90 -13.27 30.17
N LYS A 296 -9.90 -14.54 29.79
CA LYS A 296 -11.08 -15.43 29.88
C LYS A 296 -11.67 -15.61 31.28
N ALA A 297 -10.88 -15.42 32.34
CA ALA A 297 -11.33 -15.54 33.73
C ALA A 297 -11.84 -14.23 34.35
N LEU A 298 -11.69 -13.09 33.67
CA LEU A 298 -12.00 -11.77 34.20
C LEU A 298 -13.52 -11.63 34.37
N LYS A 299 -13.98 -11.39 35.59
CA LYS A 299 -15.42 -11.35 35.94
C LYS A 299 -15.98 -9.94 36.09
N ASN A 300 -15.21 -9.05 36.72
CA ASN A 300 -15.60 -7.67 36.98
C ASN A 300 -14.43 -6.76 36.60
N VAL A 301 -14.75 -5.61 36.02
CA VAL A 301 -13.82 -4.48 35.89
C VAL A 301 -14.56 -3.21 36.31
N THR A 302 -13.93 -2.40 37.16
CA THR A 302 -14.35 -1.04 37.44
C THR A 302 -13.46 -0.11 36.63
N ILE A 303 -14.05 0.72 35.78
CA ILE A 303 -13.34 1.74 35.00
C ILE A 303 -13.70 3.10 35.63
N PRO A 304 -12.73 3.88 36.13
CA PRO A 304 -13.00 5.13 36.84
C PRO A 304 -13.26 6.30 35.88
N GLU A 305 -13.96 7.34 36.36
CA GLU A 305 -14.34 8.57 35.62
C GLU A 305 -13.16 9.40 35.07
N SER A 306 -11.92 9.05 35.43
CA SER A 306 -10.71 9.62 34.83
C SER A 306 -10.36 9.01 33.47
N VAL A 307 -10.85 7.80 33.15
CA VAL A 307 -10.57 7.14 31.87
C VAL A 307 -11.35 7.83 30.76
N VAL A 308 -10.64 8.57 29.90
CA VAL A 308 -11.24 9.27 28.75
C VAL A 308 -11.17 8.47 27.45
N ASN A 309 -10.33 7.42 27.40
CA ASN A 309 -10.03 6.62 26.20
C ASN A 309 -9.96 5.11 26.49
N ILE A 310 -10.70 4.31 25.72
CA ILE A 310 -10.60 2.84 25.69
C ILE A 310 -10.22 2.38 24.28
N GLY A 311 -9.09 1.69 24.14
CA GLY A 311 -8.57 1.19 22.88
C GLY A 311 -9.39 0.06 22.24
N GLU A 312 -9.23 -0.09 20.93
CA GLU A 312 -9.87 -1.15 20.13
C GLU A 312 -9.64 -2.55 20.75
N GLU A 313 -10.67 -3.40 20.74
CA GLU A 313 -10.64 -4.75 21.31
C GLU A 313 -10.17 -4.85 22.78
N ALA A 314 -10.17 -3.76 23.58
CA ALA A 314 -9.57 -3.72 24.92
C ALA A 314 -9.93 -4.92 25.81
N PHE A 315 -11.19 -5.34 25.85
CA PHE A 315 -11.72 -6.49 26.61
C PHE A 315 -12.23 -7.63 25.70
N PHE A 316 -11.81 -7.67 24.43
CA PHE A 316 -12.29 -8.64 23.45
C PHE A 316 -12.06 -10.08 23.93
N GLY A 317 -13.12 -10.89 23.96
CA GLY A 317 -13.03 -12.29 24.37
C GLY A 317 -12.89 -12.53 25.88
N CYS A 318 -13.15 -11.53 26.74
CA CYS A 318 -13.29 -11.68 28.19
C CYS A 318 -14.62 -12.36 28.55
N LYS A 319 -14.73 -13.65 28.20
CA LYS A 319 -15.99 -14.43 28.20
C LYS A 319 -16.78 -14.48 29.52
N LEU A 320 -16.14 -14.22 30.66
CA LEU A 320 -16.78 -14.26 31.98
C LEU A 320 -17.08 -12.87 32.57
N LEU A 321 -16.81 -11.80 31.82
CA LEU A 321 -17.02 -10.42 32.28
C LEU A 321 -18.53 -10.15 32.40
N LYS A 322 -19.04 -10.01 33.63
CA LYS A 322 -20.46 -9.80 33.93
C LYS A 322 -20.81 -8.33 34.21
N ASN A 323 -19.87 -7.57 34.77
CA ASN A 323 -20.08 -6.17 35.12
C ASN A 323 -18.91 -5.35 34.59
N ALA A 324 -19.23 -4.32 33.80
CA ALA A 324 -18.32 -3.25 33.43
C ALA A 324 -19.06 -1.93 33.60
N VAL A 325 -18.65 -1.14 34.60
CA VAL A 325 -19.10 0.25 34.70
C VAL A 325 -18.31 1.04 33.68
N ILE A 326 -19.01 1.67 32.73
CA ILE A 326 -18.43 2.57 31.74
C ILE A 326 -18.75 4.00 32.20
N PRO A 327 -17.73 4.83 32.48
CA PRO A 327 -17.91 6.22 32.92
C PRO A 327 -18.38 7.15 31.80
N ASP A 328 -19.05 8.25 32.17
CA ASP A 328 -19.56 9.27 31.24
C ASP A 328 -18.42 10.08 30.56
N SER A 329 -17.20 10.01 31.11
CA SER A 329 -15.98 10.68 30.64
C SER A 329 -15.41 10.16 29.31
N ILE A 330 -15.85 9.00 28.82
CA ILE A 330 -15.23 8.36 27.65
C ILE A 330 -15.63 9.07 26.36
N THR A 331 -14.63 9.65 25.68
CA THR A 331 -14.81 10.38 24.42
C THR A 331 -14.54 9.50 23.19
N ASN A 332 -13.84 8.37 23.36
CA ASN A 332 -13.53 7.43 22.29
C ASN A 332 -13.62 5.97 22.78
N ASN A 333 -14.68 5.28 22.36
CA ASN A 333 -14.87 3.84 22.57
C ASN A 333 -14.31 3.08 21.37
N GLY A 334 -13.16 2.43 21.54
CA GLY A 334 -12.52 1.65 20.50
C GLY A 334 -13.40 0.50 19.98
N TYR A 335 -13.42 0.32 18.66
CA TYR A 335 -14.21 -0.71 17.98
C TYR A 335 -14.04 -2.10 18.64
N LYS A 336 -15.17 -2.77 18.89
CA LYS A 336 -15.24 -4.11 19.53
C LYS A 336 -14.60 -4.20 20.93
N ALA A 337 -14.53 -3.11 21.69
CA ALA A 337 -13.95 -3.08 23.04
C ALA A 337 -14.45 -4.22 23.95
N PHE A 338 -15.76 -4.49 24.02
CA PHE A 338 -16.34 -5.56 24.87
C PHE A 338 -16.91 -6.72 24.05
N HIS A 339 -16.49 -6.89 22.80
CA HIS A 339 -17.02 -7.94 21.92
C HIS A 339 -16.56 -9.35 22.36
N LYS A 340 -17.46 -10.36 22.25
CA LYS A 340 -17.27 -11.74 22.76
C LYS A 340 -17.01 -11.85 24.29
N THR A 341 -17.60 -10.95 25.07
CA THR A 341 -17.72 -11.02 26.55
C THR A 341 -18.90 -11.92 26.98
N SER A 342 -19.38 -11.82 28.23
CA SER A 342 -20.51 -12.62 28.73
C SER A 342 -21.86 -12.17 28.12
N LYS A 343 -22.80 -13.10 27.97
CA LYS A 343 -24.21 -12.77 27.67
C LYS A 343 -24.90 -12.01 28.81
N GLU A 344 -24.34 -12.05 30.02
CA GLU A 344 -24.84 -11.36 31.21
C GLU A 344 -24.18 -9.99 31.44
N LEU A 345 -23.42 -9.46 30.47
CA LEU A 345 -22.69 -8.20 30.67
C LEU A 345 -23.67 -7.02 30.84
N SER A 346 -23.76 -6.49 32.06
CA SER A 346 -24.44 -5.23 32.34
C SER A 346 -23.50 -4.06 32.11
N ILE A 347 -23.94 -3.11 31.28
CA ILE A 347 -23.27 -1.84 31.00
C ILE A 347 -24.21 -0.70 31.39
N SER A 348 -23.70 0.26 32.16
CA SER A 348 -24.38 1.53 32.46
C SER A 348 -24.62 2.32 31.16
N LYS A 349 -25.88 2.42 30.71
CA LYS A 349 -26.23 3.06 29.44
C LYS A 349 -26.08 4.58 29.49
N ARG A 350 -25.01 5.09 28.87
CA ARG A 350 -24.94 6.28 27.98
C ARG A 350 -23.68 6.10 27.10
N ASN A 351 -23.76 6.52 25.83
CA ASN A 351 -22.64 6.51 24.86
C ASN A 351 -22.04 5.15 24.43
N LEU A 352 -22.87 4.19 24.02
CA LEU A 352 -22.44 3.08 23.14
C LEU A 352 -23.27 3.03 21.85
N VAL A 353 -22.58 3.02 20.71
CA VAL A 353 -23.09 2.66 19.39
C VAL A 353 -22.38 1.37 18.97
N ASP A 354 -23.11 0.44 18.36
CA ASP A 354 -22.60 -0.83 17.76
C ASP A 354 -22.02 -1.92 18.69
N GLU A 355 -22.76 -2.31 19.75
CA GLU A 355 -22.61 -3.65 20.36
C GLU A 355 -23.92 -4.45 20.33
N VAL A 356 -24.13 -5.23 19.27
CA VAL A 356 -25.20 -6.24 19.16
C VAL A 356 -24.61 -7.62 19.41
N GLN A 357 -25.14 -8.37 20.38
CA GLN A 357 -24.81 -9.78 20.57
C GLN A 357 -25.62 -10.66 19.60
N GLU A 358 -24.93 -11.45 18.76
CA GLU A 358 -25.57 -12.43 17.88
C GLU A 358 -26.26 -13.54 18.69
N GLN A 359 -27.55 -13.77 18.42
CA GLN A 359 -28.28 -14.97 18.82
C GLN A 359 -28.42 -15.89 17.60
N GLU A 360 -28.03 -17.16 17.75
CA GLU A 360 -28.45 -18.22 16.83
C GLU A 360 -29.84 -18.71 17.25
N MET A 361 -30.80 -18.73 16.31
CA MET A 361 -32.07 -19.44 16.44
C MET A 361 -32.31 -20.28 15.18
N GLU A 362 -32.84 -21.48 15.38
CA GLU A 362 -33.23 -22.41 14.32
C GLU A 362 -34.50 -21.92 13.58
N VAL A 363 -34.69 -22.40 12.35
CA VAL A 363 -35.76 -21.96 11.44
C VAL A 363 -36.83 -23.03 11.32
N GLN A 364 -38.11 -22.61 11.33
CA GLN A 364 -39.25 -23.37 10.79
C GLN A 364 -40.07 -22.49 9.83
N GLU A 365 -40.67 -23.12 8.81
CA GLU A 365 -41.43 -22.50 7.70
C GLU A 365 -42.92 -22.32 8.03
N VAL A 366 -43.61 -21.31 7.45
CA VAL A 366 -45.06 -21.32 7.07
C VAL A 366 -45.33 -20.31 5.91
N GLU A 367 -46.41 -20.58 5.15
CA GLU A 367 -46.91 -20.21 3.79
C GLU A 367 -47.37 -18.75 3.44
N GLU A 368 -47.84 -18.58 2.18
CA GLU A 368 -48.32 -17.34 1.50
C GLU A 368 -49.83 -17.00 1.64
N ILE A 369 -50.21 -15.70 1.47
CA ILE A 369 -51.58 -15.24 1.10
C ILE A 369 -51.57 -14.04 0.07
N LYS A 370 -52.73 -13.73 -0.54
CA LYS A 370 -53.04 -12.89 -1.73
C LYS A 370 -54.23 -11.91 -1.46
N SER A 371 -54.57 -10.83 -2.20
CA SER A 371 -53.83 -9.90 -3.13
C SER A 371 -54.75 -8.79 -3.73
N GLY A 372 -54.32 -7.52 -3.79
CA GLY A 372 -54.75 -6.51 -4.81
C GLY A 372 -55.75 -5.40 -4.44
N GLN A 373 -55.54 -4.19 -5.00
CA GLN A 373 -56.53 -3.25 -5.62
C GLN A 373 -55.84 -1.99 -6.20
N LEU A 374 -56.56 -1.20 -7.04
CA LEU A 374 -56.10 -0.05 -7.84
C LEU A 374 -57.19 1.04 -7.85
N LEU A 375 -56.85 2.35 -7.84
CA LEU A 375 -57.72 3.53 -8.14
C LEU A 375 -56.87 4.85 -8.26
N PRO A 376 -57.38 6.04 -8.67
CA PRO A 376 -57.13 6.61 -10.01
C PRO A 376 -56.27 7.91 -10.10
N LYS A 377 -56.17 8.47 -11.32
CA LYS A 377 -55.30 9.59 -11.77
C LYS A 377 -55.76 11.00 -11.38
N CYS A 378 -54.80 11.93 -11.26
CA CYS A 378 -54.93 13.34 -11.67
C CYS A 378 -53.59 13.95 -12.17
N HIS A 379 -53.66 15.06 -12.90
CA HIS A 379 -52.54 15.79 -13.53
C HIS A 379 -51.78 16.64 -12.47
N GLU A 380 -50.52 17.08 -12.61
CA GLU A 380 -49.68 17.37 -13.78
C GLU A 380 -48.17 17.19 -13.45
N THR A 381 -47.28 17.08 -14.46
CA THR A 381 -45.88 16.54 -14.39
C THR A 381 -45.77 15.02 -14.11
N PRO A 382 -44.92 14.27 -14.84
CA PRO A 382 -44.87 12.81 -14.74
C PRO A 382 -44.03 12.33 -13.54
N ARG A 383 -44.61 12.38 -12.34
CA ARG A 383 -44.08 11.64 -11.18
C ARG A 383 -44.62 10.19 -11.24
N VAL A 384 -43.76 9.23 -11.57
CA VAL A 384 -44.13 7.80 -11.58
C VAL A 384 -44.04 7.24 -10.16
N TYR A 385 -45.18 7.17 -9.47
CA TYR A 385 -45.30 6.48 -8.19
C TYR A 385 -45.48 4.98 -8.43
N ILE A 386 -44.48 4.16 -8.07
CA ILE A 386 -44.53 2.70 -8.23
C ILE A 386 -44.90 2.05 -6.89
N CYS A 387 -46.12 1.54 -6.76
CA CYS A 387 -46.54 0.78 -5.59
C CYS A 387 -46.12 -0.69 -5.72
N CYS A 388 -44.91 -1.02 -5.24
CA CYS A 388 -44.35 -2.37 -5.32
C CYS A 388 -44.79 -3.28 -4.16
N ALA A 389 -45.98 -3.87 -4.27
CA ALA A 389 -46.34 -5.08 -3.51
C ALA A 389 -46.25 -6.32 -4.43
N LYS A 390 -45.20 -7.14 -4.24
CA LYS A 390 -44.91 -8.43 -4.93
C LYS A 390 -44.55 -8.37 -6.44
N TRP A 391 -43.34 -7.92 -6.78
CA TRP A 391 -42.71 -8.14 -8.10
C TRP A 391 -41.35 -8.85 -7.95
N ASP A 392 -40.94 -9.64 -8.94
CA ASP A 392 -39.66 -10.36 -8.97
C ASP A 392 -38.49 -9.47 -9.45
N VAL A 393 -37.29 -9.75 -8.94
CA VAL A 393 -36.09 -8.89 -8.96
C VAL A 393 -35.60 -8.59 -10.38
N GLU A 394 -35.75 -9.53 -11.31
CA GLU A 394 -35.25 -9.41 -12.69
C GLU A 394 -36.03 -8.38 -13.53
N HIS A 395 -37.34 -8.24 -13.28
CA HIS A 395 -38.18 -7.22 -13.93
C HIS A 395 -37.90 -5.81 -13.39
N VAL A 396 -37.66 -5.68 -12.08
CA VAL A 396 -37.34 -4.38 -11.44
C VAL A 396 -35.99 -3.83 -11.93
N SER A 397 -34.98 -4.69 -12.09
CA SER A 397 -33.67 -4.32 -12.65
C SER A 397 -33.78 -3.77 -14.08
N THR A 398 -34.64 -4.37 -14.90
CA THR A 398 -34.80 -3.98 -16.31
C THR A 398 -35.53 -2.65 -16.47
N LEU A 399 -36.51 -2.36 -15.60
CA LEU A 399 -37.24 -1.09 -15.61
C LEU A 399 -36.38 0.09 -15.13
N LEU A 400 -35.63 -0.09 -14.03
CA LEU A 400 -34.74 0.94 -13.47
C LEU A 400 -33.60 1.33 -14.43
N THR A 401 -33.06 0.36 -15.17
CA THR A 401 -31.99 0.62 -16.16
C THR A 401 -32.52 1.46 -17.33
N LYS A 402 -33.80 1.33 -17.69
CA LYS A 402 -34.46 2.13 -18.73
C LYS A 402 -34.72 3.58 -18.28
N LEU A 403 -35.27 3.76 -17.07
CA LEU A 403 -35.63 5.08 -16.54
C LEU A 403 -34.42 5.98 -16.25
N TYR A 404 -33.25 5.40 -15.93
CA TYR A 404 -32.02 6.16 -15.67
C TYR A 404 -31.43 6.84 -16.93
N TRP A 405 -31.79 6.38 -18.14
CA TRP A 405 -31.34 6.98 -19.40
C TRP A 405 -32.20 8.17 -19.87
N GLU A 406 -33.38 8.38 -19.30
CA GLU A 406 -34.33 9.43 -19.72
C GLU A 406 -34.44 10.60 -18.72
N GLY A 407 -33.65 10.58 -17.63
CA GLY A 407 -33.45 11.76 -16.77
C GLY A 407 -34.52 12.06 -15.71
N PHE A 408 -35.30 11.05 -15.29
CA PHE A 408 -36.34 11.23 -14.27
C PHE A 408 -35.83 11.06 -12.83
N ASN A 409 -36.29 11.92 -11.92
CA ASN A 409 -36.07 11.78 -10.47
C ASN A 409 -37.09 10.82 -9.85
N ILE A 410 -36.62 9.85 -9.06
CA ILE A 410 -37.45 8.83 -8.39
C ILE A 410 -37.49 9.11 -6.89
N TYR A 411 -38.70 9.16 -6.32
CA TYR A 411 -38.95 9.39 -4.89
C TYR A 411 -39.68 8.20 -4.27
N TYR A 412 -39.35 7.87 -3.02
CA TYR A 412 -40.01 6.81 -2.24
C TYR A 412 -40.75 7.44 -1.06
N THR A 413 -41.97 6.96 -0.79
CA THR A 413 -42.70 7.26 0.45
C THR A 413 -43.20 5.96 1.10
N LYS A 414 -43.44 6.00 2.41
CA LYS A 414 -44.09 4.94 3.16
C LYS A 414 -45.24 5.56 3.91
N THR A 415 -46.47 5.24 3.51
CA THR A 415 -47.69 5.71 4.19
C THR A 415 -48.16 4.70 5.22
N THR A 416 -48.44 5.19 6.42
CA THR A 416 -49.39 4.60 7.37
C THR A 416 -50.10 5.77 8.05
N ASP A 417 -51.43 5.79 7.87
CA ASP A 417 -52.43 6.67 8.48
C ASP A 417 -52.48 8.15 8.05
N GLU A 418 -53.68 8.72 8.24
CA GLU A 418 -54.19 9.89 7.51
C GLU A 418 -53.75 11.23 8.12
N GLN A 419 -52.96 12.01 7.36
CA GLN A 419 -52.87 13.48 7.48
C GLN A 419 -52.39 14.07 6.15
N GLU A 420 -52.91 15.26 5.79
CA GLU A 420 -52.53 15.95 4.55
C GLU A 420 -51.05 16.34 4.55
N ILE A 421 -50.35 16.03 3.46
CA ILE A 421 -48.94 16.39 3.28
C ILE A 421 -48.85 17.71 2.51
N ASP A 422 -48.30 18.75 3.15
CA ASP A 422 -47.83 19.94 2.44
C ASP A 422 -46.67 19.58 1.49
N ASN A 423 -46.74 20.06 0.26
CA ASN A 423 -45.95 19.57 -0.87
C ASN A 423 -44.52 20.15 -0.96
N SER A 424 -43.99 20.69 0.15
CA SER A 424 -42.81 21.55 0.17
C SER A 424 -41.50 20.87 0.63
N GLN A 425 -41.55 19.68 1.26
CA GLN A 425 -40.35 19.02 1.79
C GLN A 425 -40.19 17.55 1.35
N CYS A 426 -39.13 17.28 0.57
CA CYS A 426 -38.65 15.93 0.26
C CYS A 426 -37.15 15.84 0.57
N VAL A 427 -36.81 15.29 1.74
CA VAL A 427 -35.42 15.03 2.15
C VAL A 427 -35.17 13.52 2.18
N LEU A 428 -34.03 13.09 1.64
CA LEU A 428 -33.59 11.70 1.59
C LEU A 428 -33.24 11.17 2.99
N ALA A 429 -34.21 10.60 3.69
CA ALA A 429 -34.01 9.89 4.95
C ALA A 429 -33.88 8.37 4.73
N PHE A 430 -32.65 7.85 4.74
CA PHE A 430 -32.42 6.40 4.85
C PHE A 430 -32.43 5.98 6.34
N PHE A 431 -33.61 5.64 6.86
CA PHE A 431 -33.75 4.83 8.06
C PHE A 431 -34.32 3.46 7.71
N SER A 432 -33.54 2.39 7.92
CA SER A 432 -34.07 1.03 7.96
C SER A 432 -33.61 0.32 9.23
N ASN A 433 -34.36 0.51 10.31
CA ASN A 433 -34.28 -0.33 11.51
C ASN A 433 -34.87 -1.74 11.22
N LYS A 434 -34.12 -2.54 10.43
CA LYS A 434 -34.15 -4.01 10.32
C LYS A 434 -33.27 -4.44 9.13
N THR A 435 -32.28 -5.28 9.39
CA THR A 435 -31.40 -5.88 8.37
C THR A 435 -32.13 -6.94 7.55
N VAL A 436 -32.37 -6.66 6.27
CA VAL A 436 -32.70 -7.68 5.26
C VAL A 436 -31.39 -8.11 4.56
N LYS A 437 -31.26 -9.40 4.24
CA LYS A 437 -30.12 -9.99 3.52
C LYS A 437 -29.88 -9.30 2.16
N SER A 438 -28.97 -8.32 2.11
CA SER A 438 -28.70 -7.53 0.88
C SER A 438 -27.24 -7.61 0.38
N GLY A 439 -26.42 -8.50 0.94
CA GLY A 439 -25.01 -8.69 0.56
C GLY A 439 -24.75 -9.15 -0.89
N GLN A 440 -25.79 -9.47 -1.66
CA GLN A 440 -25.69 -9.76 -3.10
C GLN A 440 -26.20 -8.63 -4.01
N ALA A 441 -26.98 -7.68 -3.48
CA ALA A 441 -27.54 -6.57 -4.28
C ALA A 441 -26.57 -5.37 -4.40
N MET A 442 -25.86 -5.03 -3.31
CA MET A 442 -24.94 -3.88 -3.29
C MET A 442 -23.69 -4.07 -4.18
N ASN A 443 -23.32 -5.30 -4.53
CA ASN A 443 -22.14 -5.61 -5.35
C ASN A 443 -22.19 -5.10 -6.81
N LYS A 444 -23.29 -4.44 -7.24
CA LYS A 444 -23.42 -3.83 -8.58
C LYS A 444 -23.49 -2.29 -8.59
N LEU A 445 -23.61 -1.63 -7.45
CA LEU A 445 -23.60 -0.16 -7.36
C LEU A 445 -22.16 0.38 -7.35
N LYS A 446 -21.61 0.64 -8.54
CA LYS A 446 -20.19 1.03 -8.71
C LYS A 446 -19.86 2.50 -8.46
N HIS A 447 -20.85 3.38 -8.35
CA HIS A 447 -20.62 4.82 -8.20
C HIS A 447 -21.63 5.46 -7.25
N ALA A 448 -21.12 6.02 -6.15
CA ALA A 448 -21.80 7.03 -5.34
C ALA A 448 -20.80 8.18 -5.16
N VAL A 449 -21.18 9.38 -5.59
CA VAL A 449 -20.36 10.60 -5.50
C VAL A 449 -21.06 11.53 -4.52
N LEU A 450 -20.40 11.83 -3.39
CA LEU A 450 -20.80 12.94 -2.53
C LEU A 450 -20.11 14.21 -3.05
N ARG A 451 -20.89 15.13 -3.62
CA ARG A 451 -20.45 16.50 -3.91
C ARG A 451 -21.07 17.44 -2.88
N ASP A 452 -20.22 18.28 -2.31
CA ASP A 452 -20.52 19.51 -1.59
C ASP A 452 -21.21 19.38 -0.20
N PRO A 453 -20.45 19.53 0.91
CA PRO A 453 -21.00 19.59 2.27
C PRO A 453 -21.75 20.90 2.59
N SER A 454 -21.59 21.97 1.80
CA SER A 454 -22.03 23.33 2.18
C SER A 454 -23.55 23.55 2.19
N ARG A 455 -24.34 22.56 1.75
CA ARG A 455 -25.81 22.64 1.66
C ARG A 455 -26.58 21.88 2.74
N ILE A 456 -25.92 21.29 3.73
CA ILE A 456 -26.59 20.60 4.85
C ILE A 456 -26.47 21.45 6.12
N ILE A 457 -27.24 22.55 6.17
CA ILE A 457 -27.55 23.28 7.42
C ILE A 457 -29.07 23.40 7.56
N GLN A 458 -29.69 22.24 7.76
CA GLN A 458 -30.99 22.03 8.39
C GLN A 458 -31.04 20.54 8.80
N VAL A 459 -31.92 20.17 9.74
CA VAL A 459 -31.94 18.85 10.41
C VAL A 459 -30.80 18.66 11.42
N PHE A 460 -30.78 19.48 12.48
CA PHE A 460 -30.30 19.08 13.82
C PHE A 460 -31.01 19.88 14.93
N LEU A 461 -32.35 19.81 14.94
CA LEU A 461 -33.18 20.04 16.12
C LEU A 461 -34.14 18.85 16.20
N GLY A 462 -33.90 17.95 17.15
CA GLY A 462 -34.86 16.93 17.53
C GLY A 462 -35.97 17.53 18.39
N ASP A 463 -37.10 16.82 18.48
CA ASP A 463 -38.36 17.27 19.08
C ASP A 463 -38.21 18.16 20.33
N CYS A 464 -38.50 19.46 20.15
CA CYS A 464 -38.56 20.46 21.22
C CYS A 464 -40.02 20.68 21.65
N THR A 465 -40.62 19.67 22.29
CA THR A 465 -42.00 19.76 22.81
C THR A 465 -42.15 20.71 24.01
N ASP A 466 -41.04 21.08 24.65
CA ASP A 466 -41.03 21.86 25.90
C ASP A 466 -40.60 23.33 25.69
N TRP A 467 -40.63 23.85 24.46
CA TRP A 467 -40.29 25.25 24.18
C TRP A 467 -41.54 26.15 24.29
N PRO A 468 -41.48 27.26 25.07
CA PRO A 468 -42.55 28.25 25.13
C PRO A 468 -42.91 28.79 23.74
N ASP A 469 -44.20 28.95 23.47
CA ASP A 469 -44.71 29.24 22.12
C ASP A 469 -44.13 30.55 21.53
N GLU A 470 -43.81 31.55 22.36
CA GLU A 470 -43.18 32.82 21.94
C GLU A 470 -41.81 32.69 21.26
N ILE A 471 -41.10 31.56 21.44
CA ILE A 471 -39.83 31.29 20.75
C ILE A 471 -40.09 30.67 19.37
N ARG A 472 -41.20 29.92 19.21
CA ARG A 472 -41.52 29.19 17.98
C ARG A 472 -41.83 30.14 16.83
N ASP A 473 -42.54 31.25 17.11
CA ASP A 473 -42.96 32.23 16.10
C ASP A 473 -41.83 33.18 15.64
N LYS A 474 -40.73 33.30 16.40
CA LYS A 474 -39.61 34.21 16.07
C LYS A 474 -38.50 33.58 15.20
N LEU A 475 -38.63 32.31 14.84
CA LEU A 475 -37.59 31.54 14.13
C LEU A 475 -37.44 31.85 12.62
N HIS A 476 -38.26 32.72 12.04
CA HIS A 476 -38.24 33.02 10.61
C HIS A 476 -37.36 34.20 10.16
N ASP A 477 -36.81 35.01 11.08
CA ASP A 477 -35.92 36.13 10.71
C ASP A 477 -34.51 35.99 11.31
N ARG A 478 -33.53 35.83 10.42
CA ARG A 478 -32.11 35.61 10.75
C ARG A 478 -31.41 36.85 11.32
N GLN A 479 -31.95 38.05 11.08
CA GLN A 479 -31.31 39.30 11.48
C GLN A 479 -31.75 39.73 12.89
N ALA A 480 -32.98 39.40 13.30
CA ALA A 480 -33.48 39.60 14.66
C ALA A 480 -32.72 38.76 15.71
N ILE A 481 -32.39 37.50 15.38
CA ILE A 481 -31.68 36.56 16.27
C ILE A 481 -30.30 37.09 16.68
N ILE A 482 -29.57 37.75 15.77
CA ILE A 482 -28.23 38.27 16.06
C ILE A 482 -28.29 39.52 16.95
N GLN A 483 -29.33 40.35 16.82
CA GLN A 483 -29.53 41.49 17.71
C GLN A 483 -29.99 41.05 19.11
N SER A 484 -30.96 40.14 19.24
CA SER A 484 -31.46 39.70 20.56
C SER A 484 -30.40 38.96 21.39
N LEU A 485 -29.59 38.10 20.77
CA LEU A 485 -28.48 37.40 21.42
C LEU A 485 -27.32 38.31 21.88
N SER A 486 -27.36 39.60 21.54
CA SER A 486 -26.36 40.59 21.94
C SER A 486 -26.78 41.51 23.09
N SER A 487 -28.07 41.54 23.45
CA SER A 487 -28.63 42.56 24.36
C SER A 487 -29.26 42.05 25.66
N GLU A 488 -29.45 40.75 25.87
CA GLU A 488 -30.04 40.21 27.10
C GLU A 488 -29.03 39.49 28.00
N GLN A 489 -29.17 39.74 29.31
CA GLN A 489 -28.15 39.45 30.32
C GLN A 489 -28.30 38.06 31.00
N GLU A 490 -29.22 37.22 30.52
CA GLU A 490 -29.58 35.93 31.11
C GLU A 490 -29.43 34.74 30.14
N PHE A 491 -28.20 34.41 29.75
CA PHE A 491 -27.89 33.07 29.22
C PHE A 491 -26.66 32.47 29.90
N SER A 492 -26.84 31.30 30.54
CA SER A 492 -25.80 30.68 31.35
C SER A 492 -24.57 30.27 30.52
N GLY A 493 -23.37 30.40 31.10
CA GLY A 493 -22.09 30.10 30.44
C GLY A 493 -22.01 28.69 29.82
N LYS A 494 -22.76 27.73 30.36
CA LYS A 494 -22.86 26.36 29.82
C LYS A 494 -23.37 26.30 28.38
N ILE A 495 -24.23 27.21 27.95
CA ILE A 495 -24.75 27.24 26.56
C ILE A 495 -23.70 27.84 25.61
N ARG A 496 -22.98 28.89 26.03
CA ARG A 496 -21.81 29.42 25.29
C ARG A 496 -20.69 28.39 25.15
N ASP A 497 -20.36 27.66 26.21
CA ASP A 497 -19.33 26.62 26.19
C ASP A 497 -19.77 25.38 25.40
N SER A 498 -21.07 25.03 25.44
CA SER A 498 -21.60 23.95 24.62
C SER A 498 -21.61 24.31 23.13
N LEU A 499 -21.94 25.54 22.77
CA LEU A 499 -21.85 26.04 21.39
C LEU A 499 -20.40 26.09 20.89
N ARG A 500 -19.44 26.58 21.68
CA ARG A 500 -18.01 26.50 21.35
C ARG A 500 -17.50 25.06 21.17
N LYS A 501 -18.00 24.11 21.96
CA LYS A 501 -17.71 22.67 21.78
C LYS A 501 -18.41 22.08 20.54
N PHE A 502 -19.60 22.57 20.19
CA PHE A 502 -20.33 22.15 18.99
C PHE A 502 -19.64 22.63 17.71
N GLU A 503 -19.11 23.86 17.69
CA GLU A 503 -18.30 24.40 16.58
C GLU A 503 -17.06 23.55 16.27
N CYS A 504 -16.42 22.97 17.29
CA CYS A 504 -15.27 22.07 17.12
C CYS A 504 -15.64 20.70 16.48
N ASN A 505 -16.86 20.20 16.71
CA ASN A 505 -17.27 18.85 16.27
C ASN A 505 -17.94 18.79 14.88
N ILE A 506 -18.15 19.92 14.22
CA ILE A 506 -18.71 19.98 12.85
C ILE A 506 -17.63 19.79 11.77
N GLY A 507 -16.35 19.71 12.13
CA GLY A 507 -15.21 19.76 11.20
C GLY A 507 -14.54 18.43 10.79
N HIS A 508 -15.00 17.25 11.25
CA HIS A 508 -14.31 15.97 11.02
C HIS A 508 -15.05 15.02 10.05
N PRO A 509 -14.50 14.77 8.85
CA PRO A 509 -14.92 13.68 7.98
C PRO A 509 -14.75 12.32 8.69
N ARG A 510 -15.82 11.51 8.74
CA ARG A 510 -15.85 10.24 9.50
C ARG A 510 -14.68 9.33 9.09
N GLY A 511 -13.90 8.88 10.09
CA GLY A 511 -12.81 7.90 9.93
C GLY A 511 -11.40 8.50 9.81
N PHE A 512 -11.24 9.83 9.83
CA PHE A 512 -9.94 10.50 9.72
C PHE A 512 -9.60 11.33 10.97
N ASP A 513 -8.56 10.91 11.69
CA ASP A 513 -7.98 11.63 12.82
C ASP A 513 -6.82 12.52 12.30
N VAL A 514 -6.92 13.83 12.49
CA VAL A 514 -5.91 14.82 12.06
C VAL A 514 -5.29 15.56 13.25
N GLN A 515 -4.01 15.88 13.13
CA GLN A 515 -3.30 16.79 14.02
C GLN A 515 -3.27 18.20 13.40
N LYS A 516 -3.64 19.21 14.18
CA LYS A 516 -3.53 20.61 13.79
C LYS A 516 -2.10 21.13 14.01
N HIS A 517 -1.57 21.79 12.99
CA HIS A 517 -0.44 22.72 13.03
C HIS A 517 -1.00 24.15 12.80
N ASP A 518 -0.21 25.20 12.97
CA ASP A 518 -0.68 26.61 13.03
C ASP A 518 -1.78 26.95 12.00
N ASP A 519 -1.43 26.85 10.71
CA ASP A 519 -2.32 27.13 9.56
C ASP A 519 -2.65 25.88 8.71
N THR A 520 -2.30 24.67 9.16
CA THR A 520 -2.43 23.43 8.35
C THR A 520 -2.79 22.20 9.19
N VAL A 521 -3.13 21.08 8.56
CA VAL A 521 -3.37 19.81 9.26
C VAL A 521 -2.58 18.65 8.64
N GLU A 522 -2.33 17.64 9.48
CA GLU A 522 -1.68 16.39 9.11
C GLU A 522 -2.54 15.19 9.51
N LEU A 523 -2.76 14.25 8.60
CA LEU A 523 -3.51 13.03 8.87
C LEU A 523 -2.65 12.07 9.70
N VAL A 524 -3.01 11.86 10.97
CA VAL A 524 -2.24 11.01 11.89
C VAL A 524 -2.78 9.59 11.97
N LYS A 525 -4.07 9.38 11.70
CA LYS A 525 -4.69 8.04 11.68
C LYS A 525 -5.97 8.00 10.83
N PHE A 526 -6.12 6.94 10.08
CA PHE A 526 -7.33 6.51 9.41
C PHE A 526 -7.87 5.28 10.13
N THR A 527 -9.16 5.29 10.43
CA THR A 527 -9.85 4.10 10.97
C THR A 527 -10.45 3.32 9.80
N PRO A 528 -10.02 2.07 9.55
CA PRO A 528 -10.51 1.29 8.43
C PRO A 528 -12.03 1.18 8.42
N THR A 529 -12.61 1.44 7.24
CA THR A 529 -14.01 1.15 6.94
C THR A 529 -14.09 -0.10 6.06
N ASP A 530 -15.29 -0.67 5.90
CA ASP A 530 -15.52 -1.78 4.96
C ASP A 530 -15.38 -1.37 3.48
N PHE A 531 -15.03 -0.11 3.19
CA PHE A 531 -14.85 0.41 1.84
C PHE A 531 -13.43 0.15 1.31
N PRO A 532 -13.28 -0.51 0.15
CA PRO A 532 -11.97 -0.81 -0.44
C PRO A 532 -11.28 0.41 -1.09
N ARG A 533 -11.91 1.59 -1.09
CA ARG A 533 -11.40 2.81 -1.72
C ARG A 533 -11.47 3.96 -0.75
N VAL A 534 -10.35 4.68 -0.58
CA VAL A 534 -10.27 5.84 0.29
C VAL A 534 -9.94 7.08 -0.53
N ILE A 535 -10.80 8.09 -0.43
CA ILE A 535 -10.54 9.45 -0.91
C ILE A 535 -10.29 10.28 0.34
N ILE A 536 -9.09 10.82 0.49
CA ILE A 536 -8.77 11.68 1.63
C ILE A 536 -9.30 13.10 1.32
N PRO A 537 -9.98 13.77 2.26
CA PRO A 537 -10.40 15.17 2.12
C PRO A 537 -9.22 16.15 1.93
N GLU A 538 -9.44 17.24 1.19
CA GLU A 538 -8.41 18.28 0.98
C GLU A 538 -8.26 19.23 2.19
N THR A 539 -9.32 19.40 2.97
CA THR A 539 -9.37 20.27 4.15
C THR A 539 -10.10 19.58 5.32
N PHE A 540 -9.76 19.97 6.55
CA PHE A 540 -10.37 19.49 7.79
C PHE A 540 -10.58 20.65 8.78
N LEU A 541 -11.36 20.40 9.84
CA LEU A 541 -11.68 21.37 10.90
C LEU A 541 -12.59 22.51 10.42
N ASN A 542 -13.03 23.35 11.36
CA ASN A 542 -13.78 24.57 11.12
C ASN A 542 -13.11 25.72 11.92
N PRO A 543 -12.60 26.80 11.28
CA PRO A 543 -12.51 27.00 9.83
C PRO A 543 -11.65 25.93 9.13
N PRO A 544 -11.88 25.67 7.83
CA PRO A 544 -11.21 24.61 7.09
C PRO A 544 -9.71 24.90 6.90
N LEU A 545 -8.87 24.03 7.44
CA LEU A 545 -7.42 24.06 7.26
C LEU A 545 -6.98 22.99 6.23
N PRO A 546 -6.01 23.31 5.35
CA PRO A 546 -5.54 22.40 4.30
C PRO A 546 -4.71 21.24 4.84
N LEU A 547 -4.92 20.05 4.26
CA LEU A 547 -4.11 18.86 4.56
C LEU A 547 -2.76 18.92 3.84
N THR A 548 -1.68 19.03 4.61
CA THR A 548 -0.31 19.10 4.09
C THR A 548 0.51 17.84 4.34
N GLY A 549 0.13 16.99 5.29
CA GLY A 549 0.86 15.76 5.60
C GLY A 549 -0.03 14.53 5.74
N ILE A 550 0.49 13.37 5.32
CA ILE A 550 0.01 12.07 5.78
C ILE A 550 1.08 11.52 6.72
N GLY A 551 0.80 11.53 8.02
CA GLY A 551 1.75 11.19 9.07
C GLY A 551 2.15 9.72 9.15
N VAL A 552 3.16 9.46 9.99
CA VAL A 552 3.63 8.11 10.33
C VAL A 552 2.47 7.29 10.95
N LYS A 553 2.25 6.07 10.45
CA LYS A 553 1.13 5.16 10.78
C LYS A 553 -0.27 5.56 10.31
N ALA A 554 -0.44 6.65 9.55
CA ALA A 554 -1.78 7.12 9.15
C ALA A 554 -2.69 6.01 8.59
N PHE A 555 -2.16 5.09 7.79
CA PHE A 555 -2.86 3.93 7.21
C PHE A 555 -2.21 2.59 7.59
N MET A 556 -1.42 2.52 8.67
CA MET A 556 -0.70 1.29 9.02
C MET A 556 -1.66 0.10 9.21
N ASP A 557 -1.28 -1.04 8.62
CA ASP A 557 -2.05 -2.31 8.64
C ASP A 557 -3.50 -2.19 8.11
N CYS A 558 -3.82 -1.20 7.26
CA CYS A 558 -5.12 -1.07 6.59
C CYS A 558 -5.31 -2.11 5.47
N GLU A 559 -5.39 -3.40 5.83
CA GLU A 559 -5.40 -4.55 4.91
C GLU A 559 -6.61 -4.60 3.95
N SER A 560 -7.69 -3.86 4.20
CA SER A 560 -8.88 -3.78 3.34
C SER A 560 -8.76 -2.77 2.18
N VAL A 561 -7.85 -1.79 2.30
CA VAL A 561 -7.73 -0.68 1.34
C VAL A 561 -7.08 -1.15 0.05
N ILE A 562 -7.69 -0.86 -1.10
CA ILE A 562 -7.24 -1.27 -2.45
C ILE A 562 -6.74 -0.07 -3.26
N ASP A 563 -7.45 1.06 -3.22
CA ASP A 563 -7.06 2.30 -3.91
C ASP A 563 -7.10 3.47 -2.91
N VAL A 564 -6.08 4.35 -2.96
CA VAL A 564 -6.04 5.61 -2.18
C VAL A 564 -5.81 6.80 -3.11
N THR A 565 -6.64 7.83 -2.96
CA THR A 565 -6.44 9.13 -3.61
C THR A 565 -5.86 10.13 -2.61
N ILE A 566 -4.62 10.57 -2.86
CA ILE A 566 -3.92 11.57 -2.06
C ILE A 566 -4.23 12.99 -2.61
N PRO A 567 -4.62 13.97 -1.77
CA PRO A 567 -4.94 15.34 -2.18
C PRO A 567 -3.76 16.13 -2.70
N LYS A 568 -4.01 17.06 -3.63
CA LYS A 568 -3.01 17.99 -4.19
C LYS A 568 -2.44 19.01 -3.19
N GLY A 569 -2.94 19.04 -1.95
CA GLY A 569 -2.36 19.83 -0.86
C GLY A 569 -1.24 19.11 -0.09
N VAL A 570 -1.14 17.78 -0.23
CA VAL A 570 -0.19 16.98 0.55
C VAL A 570 1.23 17.16 0.03
N ILE A 571 2.13 17.62 0.90
CA ILE A 571 3.55 17.83 0.64
C ILE A 571 4.44 16.73 1.23
N ARG A 572 3.96 15.93 2.20
CA ARG A 572 4.72 14.83 2.82
C ARG A 572 3.89 13.56 3.03
N ILE A 573 4.50 12.41 2.80
CA ILE A 573 3.92 11.08 3.09
C ILE A 573 4.87 10.30 4.01
N GLY A 574 4.47 10.03 5.24
CA GLY A 574 5.29 9.44 6.28
C GLY A 574 6.22 10.45 6.95
N GLY A 575 7.31 9.95 7.55
CA GLY A 575 8.35 10.76 8.21
C GLY A 575 9.57 9.91 8.55
N ASP A 576 10.54 10.50 9.24
CA ASP A 576 11.90 9.92 9.39
C ASP A 576 12.03 8.86 10.51
N ASN A 577 10.92 8.24 10.92
CA ASN A 577 10.92 7.21 11.95
C ASN A 577 11.36 5.85 11.41
N LEU A 578 12.44 5.28 11.97
CA LEU A 578 12.95 3.96 11.58
C LEU A 578 11.84 2.88 11.64
N PHE A 579 11.63 2.22 10.49
CA PHE A 579 10.75 1.06 10.26
C PHE A 579 9.23 1.28 10.31
N ILE A 580 8.70 2.51 10.31
CA ILE A 580 7.26 2.75 10.45
C ILE A 580 6.78 3.82 9.46
N GLY A 581 6.12 3.39 8.38
CA GLY A 581 5.57 4.28 7.35
C GLY A 581 4.10 4.68 7.51
N ALA A 582 3.63 5.54 6.60
CA ALA A 582 2.23 5.95 6.52
C ALA A 582 1.29 4.80 6.13
N PHE A 583 1.55 4.11 5.02
CA PHE A 583 0.78 3.00 4.45
C PHE A 583 1.44 1.62 4.71
N SER A 584 2.33 1.54 5.70
CA SER A 584 3.05 0.31 6.01
C SER A 584 2.08 -0.83 6.34
N GLY A 585 2.19 -1.97 5.66
CA GLY A 585 1.31 -3.12 5.86
C GLY A 585 -0.04 -3.07 5.14
N CYS A 586 -0.29 -2.11 4.24
CA CYS A 586 -1.48 -2.07 3.39
C CYS A 586 -1.47 -3.16 2.29
N LYS A 587 -1.54 -4.45 2.68
CA LYS A 587 -1.37 -5.61 1.78
C LYS A 587 -2.33 -5.70 0.59
N SER A 588 -3.48 -5.03 0.65
CA SER A 588 -4.44 -5.01 -0.47
C SER A 588 -4.29 -3.83 -1.42
N LEU A 589 -3.47 -2.82 -1.06
CA LEU A 589 -3.27 -1.60 -1.82
C LEU A 589 -2.61 -1.95 -3.16
N ARG A 590 -3.23 -1.51 -4.27
CA ARG A 590 -2.78 -1.82 -5.64
C ARG A 590 -2.22 -0.61 -6.36
N ASN A 591 -2.86 0.54 -6.13
CA ASN A 591 -2.58 1.81 -6.79
C ASN A 591 -2.54 2.92 -5.74
N VAL A 592 -1.52 3.76 -5.84
CA VAL A 592 -1.42 5.03 -5.12
C VAL A 592 -1.08 6.08 -6.15
N ASN A 593 -1.89 7.14 -6.23
CA ASN A 593 -1.54 8.32 -7.01
C ASN A 593 -0.86 9.32 -6.07
N ILE A 594 0.44 9.57 -6.28
CA ILE A 594 1.22 10.54 -5.52
C ILE A 594 1.17 11.87 -6.31
N PRO A 595 0.53 12.93 -5.81
CA PRO A 595 0.40 14.19 -6.54
C PRO A 595 1.70 14.99 -6.57
N ASP A 596 1.86 15.83 -7.58
CA ASP A 596 3.06 16.68 -7.82
C ASP A 596 3.33 17.73 -6.71
N SER A 597 2.47 17.80 -5.70
CA SER A 597 2.69 18.57 -4.47
C SER A 597 3.63 17.87 -3.49
N VAL A 598 3.81 16.55 -3.58
CA VAL A 598 4.59 15.77 -2.61
C VAL A 598 6.08 16.00 -2.82
N ILE A 599 6.76 16.47 -1.77
CA ILE A 599 8.18 16.80 -1.74
C ILE A 599 9.01 15.67 -1.12
N SER A 600 8.40 14.85 -0.23
CA SER A 600 9.10 13.77 0.48
C SER A 600 8.22 12.53 0.72
N ILE A 601 8.86 11.36 0.59
CA ILE A 601 8.32 10.05 0.95
C ILE A 601 9.19 9.48 2.06
N GLY A 602 8.67 9.44 3.29
CA GLY A 602 9.41 9.08 4.49
C GLY A 602 9.74 7.58 4.63
N THR A 603 10.47 7.26 5.69
CA THR A 603 10.94 5.92 6.01
C THR A 603 9.79 4.92 6.09
N GLY A 604 9.92 3.80 5.37
CA GLY A 604 8.94 2.71 5.34
C GLY A 604 7.57 3.07 4.75
N ALA A 605 7.38 4.24 4.13
CA ALA A 605 6.09 4.84 3.78
C ALA A 605 5.05 3.87 3.18
N PHE A 606 5.45 3.00 2.26
CA PHE A 606 4.64 1.98 1.59
C PHE A 606 5.18 0.55 1.81
N SER A 607 6.01 0.35 2.82
CA SER A 607 6.60 -0.97 3.10
C SER A 607 5.54 -2.05 3.36
N PHE A 608 5.81 -3.28 2.92
CA PHE A 608 4.87 -4.41 2.98
C PHE A 608 3.51 -4.17 2.28
N CYS A 609 3.43 -3.26 1.30
CA CYS A 609 2.29 -3.16 0.40
C CYS A 609 2.34 -4.26 -0.67
N GLU A 610 2.11 -5.52 -0.27
CA GLU A 610 2.36 -6.73 -1.06
C GLU A 610 1.73 -6.74 -2.47
N LYS A 611 0.58 -6.06 -2.66
CA LYS A 611 -0.16 -5.97 -3.94
C LYS A 611 0.05 -4.67 -4.72
N LEU A 612 0.89 -3.74 -4.24
CA LEU A 612 1.15 -2.46 -4.88
C LEU A 612 1.92 -2.72 -6.18
N LYS A 613 1.36 -2.34 -7.33
CA LYS A 613 1.93 -2.70 -8.65
C LYS A 613 2.67 -1.57 -9.33
N ASN A 614 2.05 -0.40 -9.30
CA ASN A 614 2.48 0.80 -10.01
C ASN A 614 2.59 1.93 -9.00
N VAL A 615 3.76 2.56 -8.95
CA VAL A 615 3.95 3.83 -8.24
C VAL A 615 4.64 4.77 -9.21
N ILE A 616 3.97 5.89 -9.51
CA ILE A 616 4.61 7.04 -10.15
C ILE A 616 5.03 7.95 -9.00
N ILE A 617 6.32 8.22 -8.90
CA ILE A 617 6.87 9.20 -7.98
C ILE A 617 7.08 10.49 -8.79
N PRO A 618 6.43 11.61 -8.43
CA PRO A 618 6.54 12.84 -9.22
C PRO A 618 7.90 13.52 -9.04
N GLU A 619 8.29 14.35 -10.01
CA GLU A 619 9.58 15.09 -10.03
C GLU A 619 9.73 16.12 -8.90
N SER A 620 8.67 16.39 -8.14
CA SER A 620 8.70 17.17 -6.91
C SER A 620 9.33 16.42 -5.73
N VAL A 621 9.39 15.08 -5.76
CA VAL A 621 9.90 14.27 -4.65
C VAL A 621 11.42 14.32 -4.60
N THR A 622 11.93 15.14 -3.67
CA THR A 622 13.36 15.33 -3.41
C THR A 622 13.98 14.24 -2.53
N SER A 623 13.17 13.49 -1.77
CA SER A 623 13.65 12.45 -0.86
C SER A 623 12.73 11.23 -0.78
N ILE A 624 13.35 10.04 -0.77
CA ILE A 624 12.73 8.74 -0.51
C ILE A 624 13.52 8.07 0.62
N GLY A 625 12.92 7.94 1.80
CA GLY A 625 13.57 7.42 3.01
C GLY A 625 13.79 5.91 3.01
N ASP A 626 14.55 5.42 4.00
CA ASP A 626 14.89 4.01 4.17
C ASP A 626 13.66 3.09 4.06
N SER A 627 13.78 1.98 3.36
CA SER A 627 12.71 0.97 3.20
C SER A 627 11.37 1.50 2.64
N ALA A 628 11.30 2.70 2.05
CA ALA A 628 10.02 3.34 1.68
C ALA A 628 9.09 2.45 0.83
N PHE A 629 9.61 1.57 -0.01
CA PHE A 629 8.86 0.60 -0.80
C PHE A 629 9.29 -0.86 -0.54
N GLY A 630 9.95 -1.13 0.59
CA GLY A 630 10.47 -2.46 0.92
C GLY A 630 9.36 -3.51 1.08
N TYR A 631 9.61 -4.72 0.57
CA TYR A 631 8.69 -5.88 0.57
C TYR A 631 7.37 -5.65 -0.20
N CYS A 632 7.37 -4.73 -1.17
CA CYS A 632 6.29 -4.61 -2.15
C CYS A 632 6.43 -5.68 -3.24
N TYR A 633 6.13 -6.94 -2.93
CA TYR A 633 6.37 -8.08 -3.83
C TYR A 633 5.78 -7.94 -5.24
N SER A 634 4.63 -7.27 -5.38
CA SER A 634 3.97 -7.02 -6.67
C SER A 634 4.46 -5.76 -7.41
N LEU A 635 5.36 -4.96 -6.83
CA LEU A 635 5.85 -3.72 -7.43
C LEU A 635 6.70 -4.09 -8.63
N LYS A 636 6.20 -3.78 -9.81
CA LYS A 636 6.78 -4.21 -11.08
C LYS A 636 7.51 -3.08 -11.78
N ASP A 637 6.96 -1.88 -11.66
CA ASP A 637 7.31 -0.74 -12.49
C ASP A 637 7.40 0.51 -11.59
N ILE A 638 8.56 1.17 -11.60
CA ILE A 638 8.84 2.39 -10.84
C ILE A 638 9.76 3.32 -11.63
N VAL A 639 9.49 4.63 -11.55
CA VAL A 639 10.36 5.69 -12.06
C VAL A 639 10.98 6.40 -10.85
N ILE A 640 12.31 6.56 -10.87
CA ILE A 640 13.03 7.36 -9.88
C ILE A 640 13.14 8.79 -10.42
N PRO A 641 12.61 9.81 -9.72
CA PRO A 641 12.71 11.20 -10.14
C PRO A 641 14.13 11.65 -10.44
N GLY A 642 14.27 12.46 -11.48
CA GLY A 642 15.54 13.06 -11.88
C GLY A 642 16.16 13.92 -10.77
N ILE A 643 15.37 14.56 -9.90
CA ILE A 643 15.86 15.42 -8.82
C ILE A 643 16.56 14.67 -7.66
N ILE A 644 16.39 13.34 -7.54
CA ILE A 644 16.90 12.58 -6.40
C ILE A 644 18.42 12.37 -6.48
N ASN A 645 19.13 12.72 -5.41
CA ASN A 645 20.59 12.58 -5.30
C ASN A 645 21.06 11.26 -4.66
N LYS A 646 20.19 10.53 -3.97
CA LYS A 646 20.51 9.25 -3.31
C LYS A 646 19.31 8.33 -3.26
N ILE A 647 19.57 7.02 -3.42
CA ILE A 647 18.63 5.97 -3.04
C ILE A 647 19.10 5.43 -1.70
N ASP A 648 18.28 5.55 -0.66
CA ASP A 648 18.61 5.15 0.70
C ASP A 648 18.60 3.62 0.91
N ALA A 649 18.76 3.13 2.15
CA ALA A 649 18.93 1.71 2.41
C ALA A 649 17.59 0.95 2.33
N ASN A 650 17.65 -0.28 1.82
CA ASN A 650 16.50 -1.19 1.68
C ASN A 650 15.27 -0.66 0.89
N VAL A 651 15.37 0.49 0.20
CA VAL A 651 14.21 1.21 -0.37
C VAL A 651 13.30 0.33 -1.23
N PHE A 652 13.88 -0.57 -2.04
CA PHE A 652 13.17 -1.55 -2.88
C PHE A 652 13.54 -3.00 -2.53
N SER A 653 14.06 -3.25 -1.33
CA SER A 653 14.40 -4.60 -0.85
C SER A 653 13.16 -5.50 -0.89
N GLY A 654 13.26 -6.69 -1.46
CA GLY A 654 12.14 -7.64 -1.57
C GLY A 654 11.07 -7.30 -2.62
N CYS A 655 11.33 -6.36 -3.52
CA CYS A 655 10.42 -6.07 -4.64
C CYS A 655 10.58 -7.11 -5.77
N GLU A 656 10.14 -8.34 -5.50
CA GLU A 656 10.38 -9.52 -6.36
C GLU A 656 9.82 -9.41 -7.80
N SER A 657 8.87 -8.50 -8.07
CA SER A 657 8.33 -8.26 -9.43
C SER A 657 9.06 -7.19 -10.25
N LEU A 658 10.02 -6.44 -9.71
CA LEU A 658 10.77 -5.43 -10.47
C LEU A 658 11.58 -6.13 -11.57
N THR A 659 11.50 -5.63 -12.81
CA THR A 659 12.14 -6.27 -13.98
C THR A 659 13.27 -5.44 -14.59
N CYS A 660 13.07 -4.13 -14.71
CA CYS A 660 14.05 -3.17 -15.20
C CYS A 660 13.91 -1.88 -14.39
N ILE A 661 15.03 -1.20 -14.10
CA ILE A 661 15.03 0.14 -13.50
C ILE A 661 16.14 1.02 -14.07
N ILE A 662 15.91 2.33 -14.11
CA ILE A 662 16.92 3.34 -14.43
C ILE A 662 17.23 4.16 -13.19
N ILE A 663 18.52 4.40 -12.97
CA ILE A 663 19.05 5.26 -11.92
C ILE A 663 19.52 6.57 -12.59
N PRO A 664 18.86 7.71 -12.32
CA PRO A 664 19.15 9.01 -12.95
C PRO A 664 20.58 9.52 -12.76
N ASP A 665 20.99 10.49 -13.61
CA ASP A 665 22.35 11.04 -13.59
C ASP A 665 22.67 11.86 -12.31
N ASN A 666 21.65 12.25 -11.54
CA ASN A 666 21.85 12.95 -10.26
C ASN A 666 22.10 12.00 -9.07
N VAL A 667 21.87 10.68 -9.21
CA VAL A 667 22.02 9.74 -8.08
C VAL A 667 23.49 9.43 -7.82
N GLU A 668 24.07 10.12 -6.83
CA GLU A 668 25.45 9.95 -6.37
C GLU A 668 25.68 8.67 -5.56
N LYS A 669 24.63 8.12 -4.93
CA LYS A 669 24.75 6.94 -4.05
C LYS A 669 23.51 6.05 -4.08
N ILE A 670 23.75 4.73 -4.08
CA ILE A 670 22.74 3.70 -3.81
C ILE A 670 23.08 3.01 -2.49
N GLY A 671 22.13 2.97 -1.56
CA GLY A 671 22.26 2.45 -0.21
C GLY A 671 22.38 0.93 -0.13
N SER A 672 22.77 0.45 1.07
CA SER A 672 22.88 -0.99 1.33
C SER A 672 21.53 -1.66 1.15
N ASN A 673 21.53 -2.85 0.58
CA ASN A 673 20.33 -3.66 0.32
C ASN A 673 19.22 -2.97 -0.50
N ALA A 674 19.49 -1.85 -1.19
CA ALA A 674 18.42 -1.05 -1.82
C ALA A 674 17.57 -1.83 -2.84
N PHE A 675 18.13 -2.88 -3.48
CA PHE A 675 17.47 -3.81 -4.39
C PHE A 675 17.71 -5.29 -3.98
N TYR A 676 17.94 -5.54 -2.69
CA TYR A 676 18.16 -6.89 -2.16
C TYR A 676 16.96 -7.80 -2.42
N CYS A 677 17.18 -9.05 -2.84
CA CYS A 677 16.11 -10.00 -3.22
C CYS A 677 15.16 -9.53 -4.33
N CYS A 678 15.55 -8.59 -5.20
CA CYS A 678 14.79 -8.26 -6.41
C CYS A 678 14.98 -9.34 -7.51
N ARG A 679 14.46 -10.55 -7.28
CA ARG A 679 14.76 -11.75 -8.08
C ARG A 679 14.44 -11.63 -9.58
N SER A 680 13.39 -10.89 -9.95
CA SER A 680 13.02 -10.69 -11.36
C SER A 680 13.82 -9.57 -12.05
N LEU A 681 14.73 -8.88 -11.35
CA LEU A 681 15.45 -7.73 -11.90
C LEU A 681 16.55 -8.21 -12.84
N THR A 682 16.28 -8.18 -14.14
CA THR A 682 17.19 -8.63 -15.21
C THR A 682 18.12 -7.52 -15.69
N SER A 683 17.72 -6.26 -15.54
CA SER A 683 18.44 -5.12 -16.09
C SER A 683 18.36 -3.90 -15.18
N ILE A 684 19.47 -3.20 -15.02
CA ILE A 684 19.52 -1.88 -14.40
C ILE A 684 20.45 -0.97 -15.19
N VAL A 685 20.03 0.26 -15.46
CA VAL A 685 20.89 1.27 -16.09
C VAL A 685 21.28 2.31 -15.05
N ILE A 686 22.58 2.62 -14.94
CA ILE A 686 23.10 3.62 -14.01
C ILE A 686 23.84 4.69 -14.81
N LEU A 687 23.19 5.86 -14.98
CA LEU A 687 23.61 6.93 -15.87
C LEU A 687 24.81 7.74 -15.34
N ASN A 688 24.89 7.90 -14.01
CA ASN A 688 25.96 8.62 -13.35
C ASN A 688 27.20 7.72 -13.17
N LYS A 689 28.31 8.16 -13.76
CA LYS A 689 29.60 7.45 -13.70
C LYS A 689 30.16 7.36 -12.26
N GLU A 690 29.77 8.30 -11.39
CA GLU A 690 30.26 8.44 -10.03
C GLU A 690 29.38 7.76 -8.98
N THR A 691 28.24 7.15 -9.33
CA THR A 691 27.33 6.51 -8.37
C THR A 691 28.04 5.49 -7.49
N ALA A 692 28.13 5.78 -6.19
CA ALA A 692 28.65 4.85 -5.19
C ALA A 692 27.59 3.81 -4.83
N ILE A 693 27.84 2.55 -5.17
CA ILE A 693 26.96 1.43 -4.84
C ILE A 693 27.44 0.78 -3.54
N SER A 694 26.55 0.63 -2.57
CA SER A 694 26.87 0.11 -1.24
C SER A 694 26.95 -1.42 -1.20
N LYS A 695 27.33 -1.97 -0.04
CA LYS A 695 27.38 -3.43 0.17
C LYS A 695 26.00 -4.04 -0.01
N ASP A 696 25.96 -5.24 -0.62
CA ASP A 696 24.78 -6.12 -0.71
C ASP A 696 23.55 -5.50 -1.44
N THR A 697 23.71 -4.36 -2.12
CA THR A 697 22.66 -3.63 -2.84
C THR A 697 21.85 -4.48 -3.83
N PHE A 698 22.48 -5.45 -4.51
CA PHE A 698 21.83 -6.37 -5.47
C PHE A 698 22.02 -7.85 -5.09
N GLU A 699 22.19 -8.16 -3.81
CA GLU A 699 22.29 -9.56 -3.37
C GLU A 699 20.96 -10.29 -3.68
N TYR A 700 21.05 -11.54 -4.15
CA TYR A 700 19.93 -12.37 -4.62
C TYR A 700 19.17 -11.86 -5.87
N CYS A 701 19.80 -11.02 -6.71
CA CYS A 701 19.32 -10.69 -8.06
C CYS A 701 19.97 -11.63 -9.11
N GLU A 702 19.37 -12.80 -9.34
CA GLU A 702 20.01 -13.95 -10.02
C GLU A 702 20.48 -13.70 -11.47
N PHE A 703 19.76 -12.87 -12.24
CA PHE A 703 20.00 -12.65 -13.67
C PHE A 703 20.32 -11.20 -14.04
N LEU A 704 20.79 -10.40 -13.07
CA LEU A 704 20.99 -8.96 -13.25
C LEU A 704 22.14 -8.63 -14.20
N THR A 705 21.85 -7.73 -15.16
CA THR A 705 22.85 -7.00 -15.96
C THR A 705 22.88 -5.52 -15.56
N ILE A 706 24.04 -5.01 -15.15
CA ILE A 706 24.27 -3.59 -14.84
C ILE A 706 24.83 -2.88 -16.07
N TYR A 707 24.01 -2.03 -16.68
CA TYR A 707 24.40 -1.19 -17.81
C TYR A 707 24.91 0.18 -17.36
N THR A 708 26.15 0.52 -17.69
CA THR A 708 26.81 1.77 -17.23
C THR A 708 28.07 2.07 -18.06
N SER A 709 28.65 3.26 -17.91
CA SER A 709 29.93 3.59 -18.56
C SER A 709 31.08 2.69 -18.08
N VAL A 710 31.94 2.26 -19.00
CA VAL A 710 33.07 1.32 -18.77
C VAL A 710 34.04 1.75 -17.67
N SER A 711 34.14 3.05 -17.38
CA SER A 711 35.01 3.63 -16.36
C SER A 711 34.32 3.89 -15.00
N SER A 712 33.02 3.66 -14.89
CA SER A 712 32.19 4.08 -13.75
C SER A 712 32.49 3.33 -12.45
N LYS A 713 32.08 3.91 -11.32
CA LYS A 713 32.05 3.22 -10.02
C LYS A 713 31.10 2.01 -10.06
N ALA A 714 29.98 2.12 -10.77
CA ALA A 714 29.03 1.01 -10.98
C ALA A 714 29.65 -0.16 -11.77
N TRP A 715 30.47 0.11 -12.79
CA TRP A 715 31.18 -0.93 -13.54
C TRP A 715 32.20 -1.67 -12.67
N LYS A 716 32.96 -0.92 -11.86
CA LYS A 716 33.91 -1.48 -10.87
C LYS A 716 33.17 -2.33 -9.82
N TYR A 717 32.00 -1.89 -9.37
CA TYR A 717 31.14 -2.65 -8.46
C TYR A 717 30.68 -3.97 -9.09
N ALA A 718 30.12 -3.93 -10.31
CA ALA A 718 29.63 -5.12 -10.99
C ALA A 718 30.74 -6.18 -11.15
N LYS A 719 31.93 -5.75 -11.60
CA LYS A 719 33.14 -6.60 -11.66
C LYS A 719 33.53 -7.20 -10.31
N LYS A 720 33.53 -6.40 -9.23
CA LYS A 720 33.89 -6.85 -7.89
C LYS A 720 32.91 -7.92 -7.35
N HIS A 721 31.64 -7.83 -7.73
CA HIS A 721 30.57 -8.70 -7.22
C HIS A 721 30.15 -9.81 -8.23
N ASN A 722 30.92 -10.02 -9.32
CA ASN A 722 30.61 -10.98 -10.38
C ASN A 722 29.20 -10.82 -11.02
N ILE A 723 28.67 -9.59 -11.03
CA ILE A 723 27.41 -9.26 -11.69
C ILE A 723 27.70 -8.99 -13.16
N LYS A 724 26.84 -9.50 -14.07
CA LYS A 724 26.97 -9.21 -15.50
C LYS A 724 26.86 -7.70 -15.71
N HIS A 725 27.69 -7.15 -16.59
CA HIS A 725 27.69 -5.72 -16.87
C HIS A 725 27.85 -5.46 -18.36
N GLY A 726 27.32 -4.34 -18.83
CA GLY A 726 27.42 -3.91 -20.22
C GLY A 726 27.46 -2.40 -20.36
N ASP A 727 27.80 -1.91 -21.55
CA ASP A 727 27.84 -0.47 -21.84
C ASP A 727 26.46 0.08 -22.26
N TYR A 728 26.38 1.39 -22.53
CA TYR A 728 25.11 2.01 -22.95
C TYR A 728 24.66 1.62 -24.37
N LYS A 729 25.54 1.14 -25.24
CA LYS A 729 25.17 0.63 -26.57
C LYS A 729 24.55 -0.75 -26.44
N GLU A 730 25.14 -1.63 -25.64
CA GLU A 730 24.56 -2.94 -25.29
C GLU A 730 23.20 -2.77 -24.58
N ALA A 731 23.02 -1.70 -23.82
CA ALA A 731 21.72 -1.34 -23.23
C ALA A 731 20.67 -0.93 -24.29
N ILE A 732 21.07 -0.13 -25.30
CA ILE A 732 20.20 0.25 -26.42
C ILE A 732 19.80 -0.98 -27.25
N GLU A 733 20.75 -1.88 -27.54
CA GLU A 733 20.47 -3.15 -28.23
C GLU A 733 19.49 -4.04 -27.44
N TYR A 734 19.69 -4.14 -26.13
CA TYR A 734 18.78 -4.85 -25.23
C TYR A 734 17.36 -4.25 -25.26
N PHE A 735 17.23 -2.93 -25.09
CA PHE A 735 15.91 -2.28 -25.11
C PHE A 735 15.22 -2.40 -26.47
N ASN A 736 15.94 -2.22 -27.58
CA ASN A 736 15.38 -2.39 -28.92
C ASN A 736 14.83 -3.81 -29.12
N LYS A 737 15.59 -4.83 -28.72
CA LYS A 737 15.17 -6.23 -28.79
C LYS A 737 13.93 -6.51 -27.92
N GLU A 738 13.89 -5.99 -26.71
CA GLU A 738 12.70 -6.11 -25.84
C GLU A 738 11.50 -5.31 -26.37
N ILE A 739 11.71 -4.17 -27.03
CA ILE A 739 10.64 -3.41 -27.69
C ILE A 739 10.06 -4.18 -28.88
N GLU A 740 10.90 -4.88 -29.65
CA GLU A 740 10.47 -5.72 -30.77
C GLU A 740 9.61 -6.91 -30.32
N THR A 741 9.97 -7.60 -29.23
CA THR A 741 9.13 -8.67 -28.67
C THR A 741 7.77 -8.18 -28.18
N HIS A 742 7.66 -6.89 -27.82
CA HIS A 742 6.42 -6.24 -27.36
C HIS A 742 5.68 -5.43 -28.45
N ARG A 743 6.20 -5.32 -29.69
CA ARG A 743 5.59 -4.54 -30.78
C ARG A 743 4.32 -5.16 -31.37
N GLN A 744 4.11 -6.46 -31.18
CA GLN A 744 3.00 -7.26 -31.76
C GLN A 744 1.75 -7.35 -30.85
N VAL A 745 1.70 -6.60 -29.74
CA VAL A 745 0.85 -6.97 -28.58
C VAL A 745 -0.35 -6.04 -28.36
N SER A 746 -1.38 -6.57 -27.69
CA SER A 746 -2.68 -5.94 -27.43
C SER A 746 -2.59 -4.60 -26.67
N PRO A 747 -3.64 -3.76 -26.69
CA PRO A 747 -3.67 -2.51 -25.90
C PRO A 747 -3.40 -2.67 -24.40
N LYS A 748 -3.56 -3.87 -23.82
CA LYS A 748 -3.27 -4.15 -22.40
C LYS A 748 -1.78 -4.18 -22.08
N ASP A 749 -0.93 -4.45 -23.05
CA ASP A 749 0.51 -4.65 -22.87
C ASP A 749 1.32 -3.38 -23.16
N SER A 750 0.64 -2.34 -23.65
CA SER A 750 1.18 -1.00 -23.91
C SER A 750 2.00 -0.43 -22.74
N LYS A 751 1.63 -0.71 -21.48
CA LYS A 751 2.35 -0.17 -20.32
C LYS A 751 3.82 -0.62 -20.28
N LYS A 752 4.10 -1.90 -20.59
CA LYS A 752 5.49 -2.40 -20.61
C LYS A 752 6.28 -1.81 -21.78
N LEU A 753 5.62 -1.63 -22.92
CA LEU A 753 6.19 -0.95 -24.07
C LEU A 753 6.55 0.52 -23.73
N LEU A 754 5.69 1.26 -23.05
CA LEU A 754 5.98 2.64 -22.60
C LEU A 754 7.16 2.71 -21.63
N GLU A 755 7.31 1.76 -20.72
CA GLU A 755 8.45 1.69 -19.80
C GLU A 755 9.76 1.45 -20.56
N LEU A 756 9.77 0.49 -21.49
CA LEU A 756 10.94 0.18 -22.31
C LEU A 756 11.31 1.33 -23.25
N LEU A 757 10.33 2.02 -23.83
CA LEU A 757 10.55 3.19 -24.69
C LEU A 757 11.08 4.40 -23.90
N ASN A 758 10.51 4.70 -22.74
CA ASN A 758 11.07 5.74 -21.87
C ASN A 758 12.48 5.38 -21.40
N ALA A 759 12.74 4.10 -21.13
CA ALA A 759 14.06 3.64 -20.75
C ALA A 759 15.08 3.81 -21.89
N LEU A 760 14.73 3.37 -23.10
CA LEU A 760 15.52 3.56 -24.32
C LEU A 760 15.82 5.05 -24.55
N LYS A 761 14.82 5.92 -24.44
CA LYS A 761 14.93 7.37 -24.63
C LYS A 761 16.01 8.00 -23.74
N GLU A 762 15.99 7.72 -22.43
CA GLU A 762 17.01 8.25 -21.49
C GLU A 762 18.43 7.77 -21.84
N VAL A 763 18.59 6.51 -22.25
CA VAL A 763 19.90 5.98 -22.65
C VAL A 763 20.37 6.56 -23.99
N GLN A 764 19.47 6.71 -24.97
CA GLN A 764 19.79 7.35 -26.25
C GLN A 764 20.21 8.81 -26.05
N ILE A 765 19.51 9.58 -25.21
CA ILE A 765 19.92 10.97 -24.86
C ILE A 765 21.34 10.98 -24.28
N ARG A 766 21.70 9.98 -23.45
CA ARG A 766 23.05 9.88 -22.86
C ARG A 766 24.15 9.48 -23.85
N VAL A 767 23.84 8.67 -24.87
CA VAL A 767 24.83 8.18 -25.85
C VAL A 767 24.97 9.12 -27.04
N TYR A 768 23.87 9.73 -27.49
CA TYR A 768 23.80 10.50 -28.73
C TYR A 768 23.49 12.00 -28.54
N GLY A 769 23.07 12.42 -27.34
CA GLY A 769 22.51 13.75 -27.08
C GLY A 769 20.99 13.80 -27.31
N GLU A 770 20.32 14.82 -26.77
CA GLU A 770 18.88 15.02 -26.97
C GLU A 770 18.54 15.40 -28.42
N GLU A 771 19.43 16.16 -29.07
CA GLU A 771 19.33 16.51 -30.48
C GLU A 771 19.90 15.38 -31.36
N ASN A 772 19.21 14.23 -31.35
CA ASN A 772 19.51 13.09 -32.21
C ASN A 772 18.25 12.45 -32.81
N GLU A 773 18.36 11.98 -34.06
CA GLU A 773 17.29 11.30 -34.80
C GLU A 773 16.67 10.13 -34.02
N ALA A 774 17.50 9.25 -33.45
CA ALA A 774 17.02 8.07 -32.74
C ALA A 774 16.21 8.44 -31.48
N VAL A 775 16.59 9.52 -30.79
CA VAL A 775 15.84 10.08 -29.65
C VAL A 775 14.49 10.60 -30.13
N ALA A 776 14.45 11.35 -31.23
CA ALA A 776 13.22 11.91 -31.78
C ALA A 776 12.24 10.80 -32.23
N THR A 777 12.73 9.78 -32.94
CA THR A 777 11.94 8.61 -33.33
C THR A 777 11.39 7.83 -32.12
N THR A 778 12.15 7.74 -31.01
CA THR A 778 11.65 7.20 -29.74
C THR A 778 10.56 8.11 -29.13
N TYR A 779 10.71 9.43 -29.16
CA TYR A 779 9.66 10.38 -28.74
C TYR A 779 8.35 10.15 -29.53
N ASN A 780 8.39 10.01 -30.86
CA ASN A 780 7.17 9.74 -31.63
C ASN A 780 6.55 8.38 -31.26
N THR A 781 7.39 7.35 -31.10
CA THR A 781 6.94 6.00 -30.73
C THR A 781 6.26 5.98 -29.34
N ILE A 782 6.73 6.79 -28.39
CA ILE A 782 6.06 7.00 -27.09
C ILE A 782 4.71 7.70 -27.28
N GLY A 783 4.64 8.75 -28.11
CA GLY A 783 3.39 9.44 -28.44
C GLY A 783 2.33 8.51 -29.04
N ALA A 784 2.72 7.71 -30.03
CA ALA A 784 1.86 6.68 -30.63
C ALA A 784 1.43 5.59 -29.63
N ALA A 785 2.25 5.27 -28.63
CA ALA A 785 1.91 4.32 -27.58
C ALA A 785 0.87 4.91 -26.59
N TYR A 786 1.02 6.18 -26.17
CA TYR A 786 -0.01 6.88 -25.38
C TYR A 786 -1.33 7.06 -26.16
N PHE A 787 -1.27 7.27 -27.47
CA PHE A 787 -2.48 7.34 -28.30
C PHE A 787 -3.26 6.02 -28.28
N LYS A 788 -2.56 4.87 -28.27
CA LYS A 788 -3.17 3.53 -28.14
C LYS A 788 -3.76 3.25 -26.75
N THR A 789 -3.21 3.81 -25.67
CA THR A 789 -3.80 3.70 -24.32
C THR A 789 -4.99 4.63 -24.12
N GLY A 790 -5.13 5.66 -24.97
CA GLY A 790 -6.20 6.65 -24.92
C GLY A 790 -5.84 7.94 -24.19
N ASP A 791 -4.58 8.12 -23.79
CA ASP A 791 -4.09 9.40 -23.25
C ASP A 791 -3.71 10.34 -24.40
N VAL A 792 -4.73 11.01 -24.94
CA VAL A 792 -4.61 11.84 -26.13
C VAL A 792 -3.77 13.11 -25.87
N ASN A 793 -3.69 13.57 -24.61
CA ASN A 793 -2.95 14.78 -24.26
C ASN A 793 -1.44 14.50 -24.20
N THR A 794 -1.03 13.45 -23.48
CA THR A 794 0.39 13.07 -23.42
C THR A 794 0.88 12.54 -24.78
N ALA A 795 0.02 11.88 -25.55
CA ALA A 795 0.32 11.52 -26.94
C ALA A 795 0.70 12.75 -27.80
N LEU A 796 -0.06 13.85 -27.66
CA LEU A 796 0.20 15.09 -28.39
C LEU A 796 1.54 15.72 -27.99
N GLU A 797 1.83 15.78 -26.69
CA GLU A 797 3.06 16.38 -26.15
C GLU A 797 4.31 15.67 -26.68
N TYR A 798 4.34 14.33 -26.61
CA TYR A 798 5.45 13.52 -27.09
C TYR A 798 5.63 13.62 -28.62
N ALA A 799 4.54 13.60 -29.39
CA ALA A 799 4.60 13.76 -30.84
C ALA A 799 5.06 15.18 -31.24
N GLN A 800 4.62 16.22 -30.54
CA GLN A 800 5.10 17.59 -30.77
C GLN A 800 6.58 17.76 -30.43
N LYS A 801 7.06 17.15 -29.33
CA LYS A 801 8.49 17.16 -29.00
C LYS A 801 9.33 16.38 -30.02
N SER A 802 8.82 15.24 -30.53
CA SER A 802 9.43 14.55 -31.67
C SER A 802 9.57 15.47 -32.88
N LEU A 803 8.49 16.10 -33.33
CA LEU A 803 8.50 16.98 -34.51
C LEU A 803 9.50 18.14 -34.35
N MET A 804 9.57 18.72 -33.15
CA MET A 804 10.52 19.79 -32.83
C MET A 804 11.97 19.33 -32.95
N LEU A 805 12.30 18.12 -32.47
CA LEU A 805 13.64 17.54 -32.57
C LEU A 805 13.96 17.13 -34.00
N GLN A 806 13.03 16.46 -34.71
CA GLN A 806 13.19 16.05 -36.10
C GLN A 806 13.51 17.25 -37.00
N ARG A 807 12.75 18.36 -36.90
CA ARG A 807 13.00 19.60 -37.68
C ARG A 807 14.33 20.31 -37.34
N LYS A 808 15.03 19.91 -36.26
CA LYS A 808 16.38 20.40 -35.93
C LYS A 808 17.49 19.51 -36.47
N VAL A 809 17.30 18.20 -36.41
CA VAL A 809 18.36 17.19 -36.62
C VAL A 809 18.27 16.50 -38.00
N LEU A 810 17.15 16.68 -38.69
CA LEU A 810 16.86 16.19 -40.02
C LEU A 810 16.45 17.36 -40.92
N ASP A 811 16.59 17.20 -42.22
CA ASP A 811 15.92 18.08 -43.17
C ASP A 811 14.39 18.01 -42.96
N ASN A 812 13.69 19.14 -43.15
CA ASN A 812 12.22 19.20 -43.07
C ASN A 812 11.52 18.28 -44.10
N GLU A 813 12.30 17.71 -45.02
CA GLU A 813 11.94 16.77 -46.07
C GLU A 813 12.19 15.30 -45.68
N HIS A 814 12.56 15.00 -44.42
CA HIS A 814 12.72 13.62 -43.96
C HIS A 814 11.37 12.92 -43.74
N ILE A 815 11.28 11.64 -44.10
CA ILE A 815 10.03 10.85 -44.01
C ILE A 815 9.48 10.77 -42.57
N ASP A 816 10.34 10.81 -41.56
CA ASP A 816 9.92 10.76 -40.16
C ASP A 816 9.26 12.05 -39.67
N VAL A 817 9.61 13.22 -40.24
CA VAL A 817 8.90 14.49 -40.01
C VAL A 817 7.45 14.31 -40.43
N VAL A 818 7.23 13.72 -41.61
CA VAL A 818 5.91 13.47 -42.18
C VAL A 818 5.09 12.50 -41.34
N ASN A 819 5.68 11.39 -40.90
CA ASN A 819 5.01 10.42 -40.05
C ASN A 819 4.54 11.07 -38.74
N THR A 820 5.39 11.89 -38.10
CA THR A 820 5.01 12.64 -36.89
C THR A 820 3.92 13.69 -37.16
N LEU A 821 3.92 14.38 -38.31
CA LEU A 821 2.84 15.30 -38.70
C LEU A 821 1.48 14.58 -38.80
N GLU A 822 1.45 13.37 -39.37
CA GLU A 822 0.23 12.55 -39.47
C GLU A 822 -0.25 12.01 -38.13
N ASP A 823 0.68 11.61 -37.25
CA ASP A 823 0.36 11.21 -35.88
C ASP A 823 -0.27 12.39 -35.11
N ILE A 824 0.32 13.58 -35.17
CA ILE A 824 -0.24 14.82 -34.57
C ILE A 824 -1.62 15.15 -35.15
N GLY A 825 -1.79 15.05 -36.47
CA GLY A 825 -3.08 15.26 -37.13
C GLY A 825 -4.16 14.28 -36.64
N THR A 826 -3.79 13.01 -36.48
CA THR A 826 -4.66 11.95 -35.97
C THR A 826 -5.04 12.16 -34.49
N VAL A 827 -4.08 12.59 -33.67
CA VAL A 827 -4.28 12.99 -32.27
C VAL A 827 -5.26 14.17 -32.18
N TYR A 828 -5.06 15.25 -32.95
CA TYR A 828 -6.00 16.39 -32.96
C TYR A 828 -7.41 16.02 -33.45
N LYS A 829 -7.53 15.12 -34.43
CA LYS A 829 -8.84 14.59 -34.86
C LYS A 829 -9.54 13.88 -33.72
N LYS A 830 -8.82 13.07 -32.94
CA LYS A 830 -9.36 12.37 -31.76
C LYS A 830 -9.85 13.34 -30.67
N MET A 831 -9.19 14.49 -30.52
CA MET A 831 -9.61 15.61 -29.67
C MET A 831 -10.78 16.43 -30.25
N LYS A 832 -11.28 16.10 -31.46
CA LYS A 832 -12.23 16.89 -32.26
C LYS A 832 -11.74 18.30 -32.62
N ASN A 833 -10.43 18.57 -32.54
CA ASN A 833 -9.84 19.81 -33.03
C ASN A 833 -9.57 19.68 -34.54
N TYR A 834 -10.65 19.64 -35.32
CA TYR A 834 -10.59 19.38 -36.75
C TYR A 834 -9.78 20.43 -37.52
N LYS A 835 -9.77 21.68 -37.08
CA LYS A 835 -8.95 22.74 -37.69
C LYS A 835 -7.46 22.38 -37.66
N LYS A 836 -6.92 22.07 -36.48
CA LYS A 836 -5.51 21.65 -36.36
C LYS A 836 -5.25 20.31 -37.07
N ALA A 837 -6.18 19.37 -37.00
CA ALA A 837 -6.05 18.09 -37.70
C ALA A 837 -5.89 18.27 -39.22
N LEU A 838 -6.61 19.23 -39.82
CA LEU A 838 -6.46 19.61 -41.22
C LEU A 838 -5.14 20.33 -41.50
N GLU A 839 -4.75 21.30 -40.67
CA GLU A 839 -3.48 22.04 -40.79
C GLU A 839 -2.28 21.06 -40.88
N PHE A 840 -2.17 20.12 -39.93
CA PHE A 840 -1.09 19.12 -39.91
C PHE A 840 -1.17 18.11 -41.07
N SER A 841 -2.38 17.71 -41.50
CA SER A 841 -2.55 16.80 -42.64
C SER A 841 -2.20 17.47 -43.98
N GLN A 842 -2.45 18.77 -44.11
CA GLN A 842 -2.06 19.56 -45.28
C GLN A 842 -0.55 19.80 -45.34
N GLU A 843 0.08 20.05 -44.18
CA GLU A 843 1.55 20.13 -44.09
C GLU A 843 2.21 18.81 -44.53
N ALA A 844 1.69 17.67 -44.06
CA ALA A 844 2.18 16.35 -44.45
C ALA A 844 2.09 16.11 -45.97
N ILE A 845 1.04 16.59 -46.65
CA ILE A 845 0.94 16.53 -48.13
C ILE A 845 2.06 17.35 -48.78
N ALA A 846 2.24 18.60 -48.37
CA ALA A 846 3.23 19.49 -48.97
C ALA A 846 4.65 18.93 -48.85
N VAL A 847 4.97 18.25 -47.74
CA VAL A 847 6.25 17.56 -47.57
C VAL A 847 6.31 16.27 -48.42
N ARG A 848 5.32 15.36 -48.36
CA ARG A 848 5.33 14.12 -49.19
C ARG A 848 5.42 14.42 -50.69
N GLU A 849 4.69 15.43 -51.17
CA GLU A 849 4.72 15.88 -52.56
C GLU A 849 6.13 16.29 -53.00
N LYS A 850 6.84 17.07 -52.17
CA LYS A 850 8.19 17.54 -52.47
C LYS A 850 9.23 16.41 -52.46
N VAL A 851 9.09 15.46 -51.54
CA VAL A 851 10.07 14.38 -51.30
C VAL A 851 9.91 13.21 -52.27
N LEU A 852 8.66 12.81 -52.53
CA LEU A 852 8.33 11.55 -53.21
C LEU A 852 7.62 11.76 -54.56
N GLY A 853 7.15 12.98 -54.84
CA GLY A 853 6.32 13.31 -56.00
C GLY A 853 4.86 12.85 -55.86
N LEU A 854 3.94 13.56 -56.52
CA LEU A 854 2.47 13.37 -56.43
C LEU A 854 1.97 11.94 -56.71
N GLU A 855 2.78 11.07 -57.30
CA GLU A 855 2.42 9.68 -57.63
C GLU A 855 2.94 8.64 -56.63
N HIS A 856 3.55 9.03 -55.51
CA HIS A 856 3.93 8.06 -54.48
C HIS A 856 2.71 7.56 -53.69
N PRO A 857 2.56 6.25 -53.41
CA PRO A 857 1.36 5.71 -52.77
C PRO A 857 1.11 6.29 -51.37
N ASP A 858 2.18 6.72 -50.71
CA ASP A 858 2.18 7.36 -49.41
C ASP A 858 1.37 8.67 -49.35
N ILE A 859 1.21 9.40 -50.46
CA ILE A 859 0.41 10.64 -50.51
C ILE A 859 -1.09 10.35 -50.31
N ALA A 860 -1.53 9.11 -50.56
CA ALA A 860 -2.91 8.71 -50.31
C ALA A 860 -3.29 8.71 -48.82
N THR A 861 -2.33 8.56 -47.90
CA THR A 861 -2.61 8.49 -46.45
C THR A 861 -3.06 9.83 -45.87
N PRO A 862 -2.35 10.96 -46.07
CA PRO A 862 -2.86 12.29 -45.74
C PRO A 862 -4.22 12.62 -46.34
N TYR A 863 -4.45 12.34 -47.63
CA TYR A 863 -5.75 12.59 -48.26
C TYR A 863 -6.87 11.75 -47.62
N ASN A 864 -6.61 10.47 -47.30
CA ASN A 864 -7.57 9.64 -46.57
C ASN A 864 -7.83 10.19 -45.15
N ASN A 865 -6.81 10.73 -44.46
CA ASN A 865 -6.96 11.33 -43.15
C ASN A 865 -7.80 12.62 -43.19
N ILE A 866 -7.62 13.47 -44.22
CA ILE A 866 -8.47 14.63 -44.49
C ILE A 866 -9.92 14.20 -44.77
N GLY A 867 -10.12 13.14 -45.58
CA GLY A 867 -11.44 12.55 -45.83
C GLY A 867 -12.13 12.09 -44.54
N LEU A 868 -11.37 11.44 -43.64
CA LEU A 868 -11.86 11.06 -42.30
C LEU A 868 -12.24 12.28 -41.44
N ILE A 869 -11.47 13.38 -41.49
CA ILE A 869 -11.78 14.59 -40.72
C ILE A 869 -13.09 15.23 -41.22
N TYR A 870 -13.26 15.42 -42.53
CA TYR A 870 -14.50 15.98 -43.07
C TYR A 870 -15.72 15.07 -42.85
N SER A 871 -15.51 13.76 -42.88
CA SER A 871 -16.51 12.75 -42.50
C SER A 871 -16.93 12.89 -41.03
N ASP A 872 -15.99 13.04 -40.11
CA ASP A 872 -16.24 13.25 -38.67
C ASP A 872 -16.88 14.64 -38.37
N MET A 873 -16.79 15.58 -39.32
CA MET A 873 -17.50 16.87 -39.32
C MET A 873 -18.90 16.81 -39.97
N GLY A 874 -19.26 15.71 -40.64
CA GLY A 874 -20.50 15.57 -41.39
C GLY A 874 -20.53 16.20 -42.79
N ASN A 875 -19.41 16.75 -43.27
CA ASN A 875 -19.27 17.23 -44.66
C ASN A 875 -18.88 16.06 -45.57
N LEU A 876 -19.90 15.32 -46.02
CA LEU A 876 -19.71 14.08 -46.75
C LEU A 876 -19.19 14.32 -48.18
N GLU A 877 -19.58 15.41 -48.82
CA GLU A 877 -19.18 15.78 -50.19
C GLU A 877 -17.68 16.03 -50.27
N THR A 878 -17.14 16.87 -49.39
CA THR A 878 -15.69 17.11 -49.31
C THR A 878 -14.94 15.86 -48.83
N ALA A 879 -15.51 15.07 -47.91
CA ALA A 879 -14.92 13.80 -47.50
C ALA A 879 -14.77 12.82 -48.69
N LEU A 880 -15.81 12.71 -49.53
CA LEU A 880 -15.82 11.87 -50.73
C LEU A 880 -14.73 12.28 -51.73
N GLU A 881 -14.58 13.58 -51.99
CA GLU A 881 -13.54 14.12 -52.88
C GLU A 881 -12.13 13.67 -52.43
N PHE A 882 -11.82 13.82 -51.14
CA PHE A 882 -10.52 13.44 -50.59
C PHE A 882 -10.31 11.91 -50.54
N TYR A 883 -11.35 11.12 -50.25
CA TYR A 883 -11.26 9.66 -50.38
C TYR A 883 -11.05 9.20 -51.83
N GLN A 884 -11.65 9.88 -52.81
CA GLN A 884 -11.44 9.58 -54.23
C GLN A 884 -10.02 9.94 -54.69
N LYS A 885 -9.45 11.06 -54.21
CA LYS A 885 -8.02 11.40 -54.43
C LYS A 885 -7.09 10.31 -53.87
N ALA A 886 -7.33 9.87 -52.63
CA ALA A 886 -6.58 8.77 -52.02
C ALA A 886 -6.76 7.42 -52.74
N LEU A 887 -7.97 7.15 -53.26
CA LEU A 887 -8.26 5.94 -54.02
C LEU A 887 -7.51 5.92 -55.36
N ALA A 888 -7.58 7.01 -56.14
CA ALA A 888 -6.97 7.08 -57.47
C ALA A 888 -5.44 6.84 -57.45
N ILE A 889 -4.75 7.38 -56.44
CA ILE A 889 -3.31 7.12 -56.22
C ILE A 889 -3.07 5.63 -55.92
N ARG A 890 -3.84 5.03 -55.01
CA ARG A 890 -3.67 3.61 -54.62
C ARG A 890 -4.02 2.65 -55.76
N GLU A 891 -5.08 2.91 -56.52
CA GLU A 891 -5.43 2.13 -57.72
C GLU A 891 -4.32 2.19 -58.77
N LYS A 892 -3.77 3.39 -59.04
CA LYS A 892 -2.71 3.59 -60.04
C LYS A 892 -1.39 2.92 -59.66
N VAL A 893 -1.01 2.96 -58.38
CA VAL A 893 0.38 2.68 -57.95
C VAL A 893 0.53 1.38 -57.17
N LEU A 894 -0.42 1.06 -56.28
CA LEU A 894 -0.44 -0.22 -55.54
C LEU A 894 -1.26 -1.29 -56.28
N GLY A 895 -2.08 -0.88 -57.24
CA GLY A 895 -2.94 -1.74 -58.02
C GLY A 895 -4.25 -2.12 -57.32
N LEU A 896 -5.11 -2.81 -58.07
CA LEU A 896 -6.46 -3.19 -57.66
C LEU A 896 -6.51 -4.31 -56.61
N GLU A 897 -5.38 -4.95 -56.32
CA GLU A 897 -5.32 -6.05 -55.34
C GLU A 897 -4.72 -5.65 -53.99
N HIS A 898 -4.25 -4.41 -53.80
CA HIS A 898 -3.64 -4.02 -52.52
C HIS A 898 -4.66 -3.78 -51.40
N LEU A 899 -4.30 -4.10 -50.16
CA LEU A 899 -5.20 -3.97 -49.01
C LEU A 899 -5.61 -2.51 -48.75
N ASP A 900 -4.71 -1.55 -48.97
CA ASP A 900 -5.02 -0.12 -48.83
C ASP A 900 -6.01 0.39 -49.88
N THR A 901 -5.99 -0.18 -51.09
CA THR A 901 -7.00 0.06 -52.12
C THR A 901 -8.38 -0.41 -51.63
N ALA A 902 -8.43 -1.56 -50.95
CA ALA A 902 -9.66 -2.05 -50.31
C ALA A 902 -10.13 -1.18 -49.13
N ILE A 903 -9.21 -0.55 -48.38
CA ILE A 903 -9.55 0.44 -47.35
C ILE A 903 -10.19 1.68 -48.01
N SER A 904 -9.58 2.23 -49.06
CA SER A 904 -10.13 3.36 -49.80
C SER A 904 -11.52 3.06 -50.38
N TYR A 905 -11.72 1.90 -51.03
CA TYR A 905 -13.03 1.46 -51.50
C TYR A 905 -14.07 1.35 -50.37
N ASN A 906 -13.70 0.80 -49.22
CA ASN A 906 -14.60 0.70 -48.07
C ASN A 906 -14.96 2.09 -47.49
N ASN A 907 -14.07 3.07 -47.54
CA ASN A 907 -14.34 4.44 -47.09
C ASN A 907 -15.26 5.17 -48.07
N VAL A 908 -14.99 5.10 -49.39
CA VAL A 908 -15.87 5.63 -50.44
C VAL A 908 -17.27 5.01 -50.39
N GLY A 909 -17.35 3.68 -50.24
CA GLY A 909 -18.62 2.96 -50.11
C GLY A 909 -19.39 3.30 -48.83
N TRP A 910 -18.68 3.62 -47.74
CA TRP A 910 -19.30 4.13 -46.52
C TRP A 910 -19.87 5.53 -46.71
N THR A 911 -19.12 6.45 -47.31
CA THR A 911 -19.60 7.82 -47.57
C THR A 911 -20.83 7.81 -48.48
N TYR A 912 -20.84 7.01 -49.55
CA TYR A 912 -22.04 6.86 -50.38
C TYR A 912 -23.23 6.26 -49.63
N ARG A 913 -23.03 5.30 -48.71
CA ARG A 913 -24.10 4.77 -47.85
C ARG A 913 -24.69 5.87 -46.96
N THR A 914 -23.84 6.72 -46.38
CA THR A 914 -24.26 7.82 -45.50
C THR A 914 -24.98 8.94 -46.28
N MET A 915 -24.57 9.20 -47.52
CA MET A 915 -25.29 10.08 -48.48
C MET A 915 -26.60 9.48 -49.02
N GLY A 916 -26.94 8.23 -48.68
CA GLY A 916 -28.12 7.53 -49.18
C GLY A 916 -27.99 6.90 -50.58
N ASN A 917 -26.85 7.02 -51.26
CA ASN A 917 -26.60 6.36 -52.54
C ASN A 917 -26.22 4.88 -52.34
N ARG A 918 -27.25 4.04 -52.16
CA ARG A 918 -27.11 2.61 -51.83
C ARG A 918 -26.44 1.79 -52.94
N GLU A 919 -26.65 2.15 -54.20
CA GLU A 919 -26.10 1.43 -55.36
C GLU A 919 -24.58 1.59 -55.46
N LYS A 920 -24.08 2.84 -55.45
CA LYS A 920 -22.62 3.08 -55.43
C LYS A 920 -21.97 2.52 -54.17
N ALA A 921 -22.64 2.64 -53.01
CA ALA A 921 -22.14 2.02 -51.79
C ALA A 921 -21.93 0.50 -51.93
N LEU A 922 -22.91 -0.18 -52.54
CA LEU A 922 -22.86 -1.63 -52.78
C LEU A 922 -21.74 -1.99 -53.77
N GLU A 923 -21.55 -1.23 -54.85
CA GLU A 923 -20.46 -1.41 -55.82
C GLU A 923 -19.09 -1.35 -55.13
N PHE A 924 -18.83 -0.26 -54.39
CA PHE A 924 -17.54 -0.05 -53.72
C PHE A 924 -17.27 -1.06 -52.60
N TYR A 925 -18.29 -1.49 -51.84
CA TYR A 925 -18.10 -2.57 -50.88
C TYR A 925 -17.82 -3.92 -51.55
N GLN A 926 -18.41 -4.22 -52.71
CA GLN A 926 -18.09 -5.45 -53.45
C GLN A 926 -16.63 -5.44 -53.93
N LYS A 927 -16.13 -4.32 -54.45
CA LYS A 927 -14.71 -4.13 -54.80
C LYS A 927 -13.79 -4.37 -53.59
N ALA A 928 -14.09 -3.75 -52.44
CA ALA A 928 -13.36 -3.99 -51.19
C ALA A 928 -13.40 -5.46 -50.72
N LEU A 929 -14.55 -6.13 -50.89
CA LEU A 929 -14.75 -7.51 -50.46
C LEU A 929 -13.89 -8.50 -51.24
N VAL A 930 -13.79 -8.35 -52.57
CA VAL A 930 -12.98 -9.24 -53.43
C VAL A 930 -11.54 -9.27 -52.95
N ILE A 931 -10.96 -8.10 -52.69
CA ILE A 931 -9.58 -7.94 -52.22
C ILE A 931 -9.40 -8.53 -50.81
N ARG A 932 -10.26 -8.14 -49.86
CA ARG A 932 -10.16 -8.63 -48.47
C ARG A 932 -10.34 -10.14 -48.36
N LYS A 933 -11.28 -10.72 -49.12
CA LYS A 933 -11.46 -12.18 -49.21
C LYS A 933 -10.21 -12.87 -49.77
N LYS A 934 -9.55 -12.28 -50.78
CA LYS A 934 -8.34 -12.86 -51.40
C LYS A 934 -7.13 -12.82 -50.46
N ILE A 935 -6.89 -11.71 -49.77
CA ILE A 935 -5.70 -11.50 -48.92
C ILE A 935 -5.89 -12.04 -47.50
N LEU A 936 -7.01 -11.71 -46.85
CA LEU A 936 -7.23 -11.95 -45.41
C LEU A 936 -8.06 -13.21 -45.15
N GLY A 937 -8.65 -13.82 -46.18
CA GLY A 937 -9.61 -14.91 -46.05
C GLY A 937 -11.01 -14.44 -45.64
N LEU A 938 -11.93 -15.40 -45.52
CA LEU A 938 -13.34 -15.15 -45.21
C LEU A 938 -13.57 -14.76 -43.74
N ASP A 939 -12.87 -15.42 -42.81
CA ASP A 939 -13.13 -15.32 -41.38
C ASP A 939 -12.49 -14.10 -40.70
N HIS A 940 -11.65 -13.35 -41.42
CA HIS A 940 -11.02 -12.15 -40.87
C HIS A 940 -12.09 -11.08 -40.54
N PRO A 941 -12.04 -10.44 -39.35
CA PRO A 941 -13.08 -9.51 -38.91
C PRO A 941 -13.41 -8.38 -39.90
N ASP A 942 -12.38 -7.89 -40.61
CA ASP A 942 -12.55 -6.86 -41.63
C ASP A 942 -13.15 -7.35 -42.95
N THR A 943 -13.07 -8.65 -43.27
CA THR A 943 -13.83 -9.25 -44.38
C THR A 943 -15.29 -9.43 -43.97
N VAL A 944 -15.53 -9.98 -42.78
CA VAL A 944 -16.87 -10.18 -42.20
C VAL A 944 -17.64 -8.85 -42.09
N ARG A 945 -16.99 -7.77 -41.66
CA ARG A 945 -17.61 -6.43 -41.57
C ARG A 945 -18.06 -5.90 -42.95
N VAL A 946 -17.34 -6.18 -44.02
CA VAL A 946 -17.74 -5.80 -45.38
C VAL A 946 -18.90 -6.67 -45.88
N PHE A 947 -18.90 -7.98 -45.58
CA PHE A 947 -20.05 -8.85 -45.82
C PHE A 947 -21.33 -8.34 -45.14
N GLN A 948 -21.25 -7.97 -43.86
CA GLN A 948 -22.38 -7.39 -43.11
C GLN A 948 -22.88 -6.11 -43.77
N ARG A 949 -21.98 -5.18 -44.13
CA ARG A 949 -22.33 -3.92 -44.82
C ARG A 949 -23.02 -4.16 -46.17
N ILE A 950 -22.64 -5.20 -46.90
CA ILE A 950 -23.27 -5.62 -48.16
C ILE A 950 -24.65 -6.25 -47.91
N ALA A 951 -24.79 -7.08 -46.87
CA ALA A 951 -26.07 -7.69 -46.50
C ALA A 951 -27.10 -6.64 -46.07
N ASP A 952 -26.70 -5.69 -45.20
CA ASP A 952 -27.52 -4.53 -44.81
C ASP A 952 -28.06 -3.79 -46.05
N LEU A 953 -27.16 -3.45 -46.98
CA LEU A 953 -27.51 -2.70 -48.19
C LEU A 953 -28.42 -3.50 -49.11
N ARG A 954 -28.17 -4.80 -49.29
CA ARG A 954 -29.05 -5.66 -50.10
C ARG A 954 -30.45 -5.78 -49.50
N ASN A 955 -30.58 -5.87 -48.18
CA ASN A 955 -31.89 -5.85 -47.51
C ASN A 955 -32.58 -4.48 -47.68
N LEU A 956 -31.84 -3.37 -47.59
CA LEU A 956 -32.37 -2.01 -47.79
C LEU A 956 -32.72 -1.67 -49.26
N ILE A 957 -32.15 -2.39 -50.23
CA ILE A 957 -32.49 -2.31 -51.66
C ILE A 957 -33.61 -3.30 -52.00
N GLY A 958 -33.66 -4.47 -51.37
CA GLY A 958 -34.75 -5.44 -51.51
C GLY A 958 -36.09 -4.93 -50.95
N ASN A 959 -36.06 -4.19 -49.84
CA ASN A 959 -37.25 -3.59 -49.23
C ASN A 959 -37.79 -2.33 -49.94
N THR A 960 -37.31 -1.98 -51.14
CA THR A 960 -37.96 -0.93 -51.96
C THR A 960 -38.97 -1.48 -52.97
N GLY A 961 -39.48 -2.71 -52.75
CA GLY A 961 -40.51 -3.30 -53.60
C GLY A 961 -41.27 -4.47 -52.96
N ILE A 962 -42.23 -4.15 -52.09
CA ILE A 962 -43.63 -4.64 -52.00
C ILE A 962 -44.31 -3.95 -50.80
#